data_AF-A0A2D4G6L7-F1
#
_entry.id   AF-A0A2D4G6L7-F1
#
_cell.length_a   1.000
_cell.length_b   1.000
_cell.length_c   1.000
_cell.angle_alpha   90.00
_cell.angle_beta   90.00
_cell.angle_gamma   90.00
#
_symmetry.space_group_name_H-M   'P 1'
#
loop_
_entity.id
_entity.type
_entity.pdbx_description
1 polymer ?
#
loop_
_entity_poly.entity_id
_entity_poly.type
_entity_poly.pdbx_seq_one_letter_code
_entity_poly.pdbx_strand_id
1 'polypeptide(L)'
;TYILPPENEAFQNQREAYKTAWLNQRQLARSCLDLNVINQGPGWAQTQSIETHIVCKVNCEGGSVQLPDSDIAVHFPEGHVALGEFQEVGLQAILDSPLSLNDEFSTTLTPLIKLTLSNLNTTEAILLEMKIAAEIKKDPFSQVMTEIVCLCSCNKEGPFEKINNCYIYKDTVQVKLTDLSHLMYIVVVAQTNTVNSLVSVWEYIHRKLSVGIYGPKHIHPSFTVVFALFYHNYVPEKLTVCDIKRGGKSLPPVIFQLWGKHTFVLEKPQDLSISVVSCDPDFEVKEEEQRKEIKEEKLKGGGGVIHRHFPFSIICNRKIHIFVFRVQIKAPENNLACQFYITTPEPPPKLLMSVTNKPNRIEKRKEIKSAPLLLLPTVKYPTFQDKVLNITRYGTALKTVLRQSKIDYLLEYFKGDTIGILGEDKVKAIGQTKVKEWYVGVLRRKVGLVHCKNIKVITENQTIDVDSEIMTSSLLEQIALPFKKLTYIYSTILSTVSENLNDWKALADALQFSDLSRYDLNALQVEKEFEKVAYIMKKLKEICHTQRSTRRFLYELSVALLKLDCQGLVARIIQDTVIFTAAVKLGKNWRELAEKLARLTKQQIDAYETPHHSKSGEVAPEMMWKPAYDFLYTWSAHYGDSYRDMLQDLHIALDKMKNPMTKQWREITGALILVNCMEVLRASAFSMLDEE
;
A
#
# COMPACT_ATOMS: atom_id res chain seq x y z
N THR A 1 0.94 -71.70 -12.79
CA THR A 1 1.05 -70.32 -13.32
C THR A 1 0.05 -69.45 -12.58
N TYR A 2 0.48 -68.82 -11.49
CA TYR A 2 -0.29 -67.79 -10.79
C TYR A 2 0.44 -66.47 -10.96
N ILE A 3 -0.20 -65.51 -11.62
CA ILE A 3 0.32 -64.18 -11.91
C ILE A 3 -0.16 -63.27 -10.77
N LEU A 4 0.78 -62.75 -9.97
CA LEU A 4 0.55 -61.64 -9.05
C LEU A 4 0.48 -60.32 -9.84
N PRO A 5 -0.47 -59.42 -9.53
CA PRO A 5 -0.52 -58.10 -10.14
C PRO A 5 0.61 -57.21 -9.58
N PRO A 6 1.13 -56.25 -10.37
CA PRO A 6 2.26 -55.41 -9.97
C PRO A 6 1.85 -54.40 -8.89
N GLU A 7 2.71 -54.27 -7.88
CA GLU A 7 2.56 -53.30 -6.79
C GLU A 7 2.69 -51.85 -7.29
N ASN A 8 2.00 -50.96 -6.56
CA ASN A 8 1.67 -49.57 -6.88
C ASN A 8 2.86 -48.59 -6.90
N GLU A 9 3.87 -48.80 -7.75
CA GLU A 9 4.97 -47.83 -7.93
C GLU A 9 4.49 -46.47 -8.45
N ALA A 10 3.38 -46.43 -9.22
CA ALA A 10 2.82 -45.18 -9.75
C ALA A 10 2.21 -44.27 -8.67
N PHE A 11 1.63 -44.84 -7.60
CA PHE A 11 1.04 -44.05 -6.50
C PHE A 11 2.08 -43.57 -5.49
N GLN A 12 3.16 -44.33 -5.29
CA GLN A 12 4.30 -43.90 -4.47
C GLN A 12 5.01 -42.70 -5.12
N ASN A 13 5.25 -42.76 -6.43
CA ASN A 13 5.84 -41.69 -7.21
C ASN A 13 4.99 -40.41 -7.21
N GLN A 14 3.66 -40.50 -7.21
CA GLN A 14 2.79 -39.32 -7.11
C GLN A 14 2.79 -38.68 -5.71
N ARG A 15 2.90 -39.48 -4.63
CA ARG A 15 3.05 -38.96 -3.28
C ARG A 15 4.42 -38.31 -3.06
N GLU A 16 5.47 -38.90 -3.61
CA GLU A 16 6.82 -38.34 -3.56
C GLU A 16 6.93 -37.10 -4.43
N ALA A 17 6.32 -37.07 -5.63
CA ALA A 17 6.20 -35.88 -6.47
C ALA A 17 5.39 -34.76 -5.81
N TYR A 18 4.30 -35.08 -5.10
CA TYR A 18 3.53 -34.09 -4.35
C TYR A 18 4.31 -33.58 -3.13
N LYS A 19 5.07 -34.45 -2.46
CA LYS A 19 5.92 -34.09 -1.32
C LYS A 19 7.12 -33.25 -1.77
N THR A 20 7.73 -33.55 -2.92
CA THR A 20 8.82 -32.75 -3.52
C THR A 20 8.30 -31.45 -4.12
N ALA A 21 7.13 -31.42 -4.76
CA ALA A 21 6.48 -30.18 -5.18
C ALA A 21 6.09 -29.30 -3.97
N TRP A 22 5.58 -29.91 -2.89
CA TRP A 22 5.26 -29.20 -1.64
C TRP A 22 6.52 -28.70 -0.89
N LEU A 23 7.62 -29.45 -0.95
CA LEU A 23 8.92 -29.03 -0.42
C LEU A 23 9.58 -27.95 -1.32
N ASN A 24 9.44 -28.05 -2.65
CA ASN A 24 9.89 -27.06 -3.63
C ASN A 24 9.09 -25.76 -3.52
N GLN A 25 7.78 -25.82 -3.28
CA GLN A 25 6.93 -24.66 -3.02
C GLN A 25 7.33 -23.94 -1.72
N ARG A 26 7.84 -24.67 -0.71
CA ARG A 26 8.44 -24.09 0.51
C ARG A 26 9.90 -23.66 0.33
N GLN A 27 10.66 -24.27 -0.58
CA GLN A 27 12.03 -23.85 -0.92
C GLN A 27 12.03 -22.60 -1.81
N LEU A 28 11.08 -22.44 -2.73
CA LEU A 28 10.92 -21.25 -3.57
C LEU A 28 10.49 -20.03 -2.75
N ALA A 29 9.68 -20.21 -1.70
CA ALA A 29 9.42 -19.16 -0.70
C ALA A 29 10.62 -18.87 0.23
N ARG A 30 11.71 -19.67 0.15
CA ARG A 30 12.99 -19.45 0.85
C ARG A 30 14.14 -19.11 -0.10
N SER A 31 13.91 -19.12 -1.41
CA SER A 31 14.91 -18.86 -2.45
C SER A 31 14.78 -17.41 -2.94
N CYS A 32 15.19 -16.48 -2.08
CA CYS A 32 15.70 -15.18 -2.51
C CYS A 32 17.21 -15.11 -2.23
N LEU A 33 17.90 -16.25 -2.28
CA LEU A 33 19.34 -16.36 -2.09
C LEU A 33 19.95 -17.01 -3.32
N ASP A 34 20.04 -16.22 -4.39
CA ASP A 34 21.15 -16.36 -5.32
C ASP A 34 21.92 -15.03 -5.31
N LEU A 35 22.83 -14.94 -4.32
CA LEU A 35 23.62 -13.74 -4.01
C LEU A 35 24.57 -13.32 -5.13
N ASN A 36 24.74 -14.16 -6.17
CA ASN A 36 25.65 -13.88 -7.28
C ASN A 36 24.98 -13.18 -8.48
N VAL A 37 23.65 -13.02 -8.50
CA VAL A 37 22.94 -12.32 -9.60
C VAL A 37 22.69 -10.84 -9.28
N ILE A 38 22.97 -10.38 -8.06
CA ILE A 38 22.77 -8.99 -7.61
C ILE A 38 23.73 -7.98 -8.30
N ASN A 39 24.79 -8.45 -8.96
CA ASN A 39 25.73 -7.59 -9.67
C ASN A 39 25.28 -7.16 -11.08
N GLN A 40 24.09 -7.54 -11.54
CA GLN A 40 23.57 -7.09 -12.84
C GLN A 40 22.12 -6.60 -12.75
N GLY A 41 21.96 -5.33 -12.37
CA GLY A 41 20.76 -4.53 -12.59
C GLY A 41 19.69 -4.62 -11.48
N PRO A 42 19.06 -3.50 -11.08
CA PRO A 42 17.98 -3.52 -10.11
C PRO A 42 16.69 -3.94 -10.82
N GLY A 43 16.33 -5.22 -10.70
CA GLY A 43 15.04 -5.74 -11.12
C GLY A 43 14.20 -6.13 -9.92
N TRP A 44 13.53 -5.19 -9.25
CA TRP A 44 12.36 -5.49 -8.42
C TRP A 44 11.30 -4.38 -8.56
N ALA A 45 10.12 -4.84 -8.95
CA ALA A 45 8.94 -4.14 -9.46
C ALA A 45 8.35 -3.07 -8.54
N GLN A 46 8.23 -1.86 -9.07
CA GLN A 46 7.13 -0.93 -8.80
C GLN A 46 6.06 -1.18 -9.86
N THR A 47 4.90 -1.70 -9.48
CA THR A 47 3.73 -1.75 -10.36
C THR A 47 2.55 -1.11 -9.66
N GLN A 48 2.46 0.21 -9.77
CA GLN A 48 1.17 0.89 -9.95
C GLN A 48 1.38 2.07 -10.89
N SER A 49 0.64 2.10 -11.99
CA SER A 49 0.32 3.35 -12.68
C SER A 49 -0.69 4.10 -11.84
N ILE A 50 -0.23 5.06 -11.03
CA ILE A 50 -1.14 5.99 -10.35
C ILE A 50 -1.17 7.24 -11.21
N GLU A 51 -2.03 7.22 -12.23
CA GLU A 51 -2.72 8.46 -12.56
C GLU A 51 -3.61 8.79 -11.36
N THR A 52 -3.53 10.00 -10.85
CA THR A 52 -4.24 10.49 -9.66
C THR A 52 -5.74 10.48 -9.90
N HIS A 53 -6.38 9.34 -9.64
CA HIS A 53 -7.83 9.16 -9.69
C HIS A 53 -8.38 9.15 -8.27
N ILE A 54 -9.25 10.11 -7.97
CA ILE A 54 -10.01 10.18 -6.72
C ILE A 54 -11.43 9.68 -6.99
N VAL A 55 -11.97 8.89 -6.06
CA VAL A 55 -13.40 8.58 -5.99
C VAL A 55 -13.93 9.01 -4.64
N CYS A 56 -14.96 9.86 -4.65
CA CYS A 56 -15.63 10.36 -3.44
C CYS A 56 -17.15 10.19 -3.55
N LYS A 57 -17.84 10.21 -2.41
CA LYS A 57 -19.30 10.22 -2.33
C LYS A 57 -19.77 11.52 -1.71
N VAL A 58 -20.70 12.20 -2.39
CA VAL A 58 -21.31 13.46 -1.95
C VAL A 58 -22.79 13.20 -1.66
N ASN A 59 -23.28 13.68 -0.52
CA ASN A 59 -24.67 13.54 -0.08
C ASN A 59 -25.47 14.82 -0.41
N CYS A 60 -26.69 14.92 0.10
CA CYS A 60 -27.56 16.07 -0.09
C CYS A 60 -27.05 17.39 0.54
N GLU A 61 -26.06 17.34 1.44
CA GLU A 61 -25.45 18.54 2.05
C GLU A 61 -24.51 19.26 1.07
N GLY A 62 -24.22 18.66 -0.10
CA GLY A 62 -23.27 19.18 -1.07
C GLY A 62 -21.82 18.94 -0.63
N GLY A 63 -20.89 19.70 -1.20
CA GLY A 63 -19.46 19.62 -0.85
C GLY A 63 -18.53 19.85 -2.04
N SER A 64 -17.25 19.56 -1.87
CA SER A 64 -16.24 19.74 -2.92
C SER A 64 -15.27 18.56 -3.00
N VAL A 65 -14.91 18.15 -4.20
CA VAL A 65 -13.90 17.12 -4.49
C VAL A 65 -12.72 17.79 -5.18
N GLN A 66 -11.53 17.74 -4.58
CA GLN A 66 -10.32 18.37 -5.09
C GLN A 66 -9.24 17.32 -5.37
N LEU A 67 -8.54 17.44 -6.50
CA LEU A 67 -7.37 16.60 -6.82
C LEU A 67 -6.20 16.99 -5.90
N PRO A 68 -5.43 16.03 -5.35
CA PRO A 68 -4.37 16.32 -4.38
C PRO A 68 -3.27 17.15 -5.02
N ASP A 69 -2.72 18.09 -4.25
CA ASP A 69 -1.61 18.95 -4.66
C ASP A 69 -1.89 19.73 -5.96
N SER A 70 -3.17 20.00 -6.24
CA SER A 70 -3.64 20.69 -7.43
C SER A 70 -4.67 21.76 -7.10
N ASP A 71 -4.85 22.71 -8.03
CA ASP A 71 -5.91 23.71 -7.97
C ASP A 71 -7.17 23.28 -8.76
N ILE A 72 -7.38 21.97 -8.96
CA ILE A 72 -8.53 21.42 -9.70
C ILE A 72 -9.55 20.89 -8.69
N ALA A 73 -10.72 21.54 -8.62
CA ALA A 73 -11.79 21.20 -7.69
C ALA A 73 -13.16 21.17 -8.38
N VAL A 74 -14.02 20.26 -7.95
CA VAL A 74 -15.41 20.15 -8.38
C VAL A 74 -16.30 20.40 -7.17
N HIS A 75 -17.19 21.39 -7.26
CA HIS A 75 -18.07 21.81 -6.18
C HIS A 75 -19.52 21.45 -6.50
N PHE A 76 -20.18 20.88 -5.50
CA PHE A 76 -21.55 20.39 -5.53
C PHE A 76 -22.39 21.26 -4.59
N PRO A 77 -23.46 21.90 -5.08
CA PRO A 77 -24.31 22.73 -4.23
C PRO A 77 -25.12 21.88 -3.23
N GLU A 78 -25.58 22.52 -2.17
CA GLU A 78 -26.52 21.91 -1.22
C GLU A 78 -27.82 21.55 -1.96
N GLY A 79 -28.36 20.36 -1.70
CA GLY A 79 -29.55 19.86 -2.38
C GLY A 79 -29.30 19.30 -3.78
N HIS A 80 -28.04 19.15 -4.21
CA HIS A 80 -27.68 18.57 -5.52
C HIS A 80 -28.25 17.15 -5.74
N VAL A 81 -28.36 16.36 -4.68
CA VAL A 81 -29.01 15.04 -4.65
C VAL A 81 -30.10 14.99 -3.57
N ALA A 82 -31.10 14.13 -3.77
CA ALA A 82 -32.21 13.98 -2.84
C ALA A 82 -31.75 13.40 -1.48
N LEU A 83 -32.54 13.67 -0.43
CA LEU A 83 -32.30 13.14 0.92
C LEU A 83 -32.24 11.60 0.90
N GLY A 84 -31.11 11.04 1.33
CA GLY A 84 -30.87 9.59 1.36
C GLY A 84 -30.19 9.02 0.10
N GLU A 85 -30.01 9.82 -0.95
CA GLU A 85 -29.20 9.47 -2.12
C GLU A 85 -27.77 10.00 -1.99
N PHE A 86 -26.85 9.46 -2.80
CA PHE A 86 -25.46 9.89 -2.86
C PHE A 86 -24.97 9.91 -4.32
N GLN A 87 -24.16 10.92 -4.63
CA GLN A 87 -23.44 11.09 -5.88
C GLN A 87 -22.03 10.51 -5.70
N GLU A 88 -21.70 9.45 -6.41
CA GLU A 88 -20.32 8.99 -6.56
C GLU A 88 -19.64 9.80 -7.67
N VAL A 89 -18.50 10.39 -7.35
CA VAL A 89 -17.74 11.32 -8.18
C VAL A 89 -16.35 10.75 -8.36
N GLY A 90 -15.97 10.46 -9.61
CA GLY A 90 -14.59 10.13 -9.97
C GLY A 90 -13.94 11.31 -10.66
N LEU A 91 -12.77 11.73 -10.20
CA LEU A 91 -12.02 12.86 -10.75
C LEU A 91 -10.58 12.43 -11.04
N GLN A 92 -10.12 12.66 -12.27
CA GLN A 92 -8.79 12.28 -12.74
C GLN A 92 -8.23 13.31 -13.71
N ALA A 93 -6.96 13.68 -13.56
CA ALA A 93 -6.24 14.54 -14.50
C ALA A 93 -5.34 13.69 -15.42
N ILE A 94 -5.65 13.72 -16.72
CA ILE A 94 -4.83 13.10 -17.77
C ILE A 94 -3.87 14.17 -18.28
N LEU A 95 -2.57 13.91 -18.14
CA LEU A 95 -1.51 14.87 -18.44
C LEU A 95 -1.39 15.16 -19.94
N ASP A 96 -1.53 14.12 -20.76
CA ASP A 96 -1.49 14.25 -22.22
C ASP A 96 -2.87 14.64 -22.76
N SER A 97 -2.98 15.85 -23.29
CA SER A 97 -4.16 16.32 -24.00
C SER A 97 -4.15 15.84 -25.46
N PRO A 98 -5.33 15.63 -26.07
CA PRO A 98 -5.44 15.23 -27.48
C PRO A 98 -4.70 16.19 -28.42
N LEU A 99 -3.98 15.61 -29.39
CA LEU A 99 -3.25 16.38 -30.40
C LEU A 99 -4.19 17.23 -31.28
N SER A 100 -5.44 16.82 -31.43
CA SER A 100 -6.48 17.56 -32.18
C SER A 100 -6.81 18.94 -31.59
N LEU A 101 -6.42 19.21 -30.34
CA LEU A 101 -6.66 20.48 -29.64
C LEU A 101 -5.46 21.43 -29.66
N ASN A 102 -4.38 21.05 -30.34
CA ASN A 102 -3.17 21.85 -30.43
C ASN A 102 -2.74 21.98 -31.89
N ASP A 103 -2.90 23.18 -32.43
CA ASP A 103 -2.46 23.57 -33.76
C ASP A 103 -1.92 25.01 -33.74
N GLU A 104 -1.77 25.65 -34.91
CA GLU A 104 -1.29 27.03 -34.96
C GLU A 104 -2.30 28.02 -34.34
N PHE A 105 -3.58 27.67 -34.34
CA PHE A 105 -4.75 28.49 -33.99
C PHE A 105 -5.39 28.13 -32.65
N SER A 106 -4.91 27.09 -31.97
CA SER A 106 -5.43 26.59 -30.71
C SER A 106 -4.34 25.95 -29.84
N THR A 107 -4.42 26.14 -28.53
CA THR A 107 -3.50 25.49 -27.58
C THR A 107 -4.19 25.15 -26.25
N THR A 108 -3.92 23.98 -25.70
CA THR A 108 -4.48 23.52 -24.43
C THR A 108 -3.83 24.23 -23.24
N LEU A 109 -4.61 24.74 -22.28
CA LEU A 109 -4.14 25.50 -21.13
C LEU A 109 -4.15 24.70 -19.81
N THR A 110 -4.85 23.57 -19.79
CA THR A 110 -5.09 22.71 -18.63
C THR A 110 -4.87 21.24 -19.01
N PRO A 111 -4.63 20.33 -18.05
CA PRO A 111 -4.71 18.90 -18.32
C PRO A 111 -6.12 18.52 -18.79
N LEU A 112 -6.25 17.35 -19.42
CA LEU A 112 -7.56 16.79 -19.76
C LEU A 112 -8.18 16.17 -18.50
N ILE A 113 -9.25 16.76 -18.00
CA ILE A 113 -9.93 16.31 -16.79
C ILE A 113 -10.98 15.28 -17.16
N LYS A 114 -10.91 14.10 -16.57
CA LYS A 114 -11.94 13.08 -16.65
C LYS A 114 -12.80 13.15 -15.39
N LEU A 115 -14.08 13.41 -15.58
CA LEU A 115 -15.09 13.49 -14.53
C LEU A 115 -16.12 12.38 -14.75
N THR A 116 -16.32 11.51 -13.76
CA THR A 116 -17.34 10.46 -13.78
C THR A 116 -18.37 10.68 -12.69
N LEU A 117 -19.65 10.57 -13.05
CA LEU A 117 -20.79 10.81 -12.17
C LEU A 117 -21.72 9.58 -12.16
N SER A 118 -22.12 9.10 -10.99
CA SER A 118 -23.07 7.98 -10.86
C SER A 118 -24.55 8.37 -11.02
N ASN A 119 -24.98 9.50 -10.44
CA ASN A 119 -26.36 9.99 -10.51
C ASN A 119 -26.45 11.17 -11.50
N LEU A 120 -27.51 11.19 -12.30
CA LEU A 120 -27.83 12.26 -13.26
C LEU A 120 -29.15 12.96 -12.92
N ASN A 121 -29.90 12.44 -11.94
CA ASN A 121 -31.16 13.02 -11.47
C ASN A 121 -30.89 14.16 -10.48
N THR A 122 -30.11 15.14 -10.90
CA THR A 122 -29.63 16.24 -10.08
C THR A 122 -30.46 17.49 -10.34
N THR A 123 -30.75 18.25 -9.29
CA THR A 123 -31.59 19.46 -9.35
C THR A 123 -30.81 20.71 -9.78
N GLU A 124 -29.50 20.73 -9.54
CA GLU A 124 -28.62 21.88 -9.75
C GLU A 124 -27.33 21.53 -10.48
N ALA A 125 -26.74 22.54 -11.12
CA ALA A 125 -25.49 22.44 -11.87
C ALA A 125 -24.26 22.31 -10.96
N ILE A 126 -23.24 21.62 -11.44
CA ILE A 126 -21.96 21.42 -10.74
C ILE A 126 -20.96 22.50 -11.18
N LEU A 127 -20.11 22.99 -10.28
CA LEU A 127 -19.06 23.95 -10.61
C LEU A 127 -17.69 23.26 -10.68
N LEU A 128 -17.01 23.35 -11.82
CA LEU A 128 -15.62 22.91 -11.98
C LEU A 128 -14.69 24.12 -11.95
N GLU A 129 -13.71 24.11 -11.05
CA GLU A 129 -12.71 25.16 -10.87
C GLU A 129 -11.32 24.63 -11.21
N MET A 130 -10.56 25.37 -12.01
CA MET A 130 -9.19 25.01 -12.38
C MET A 130 -8.33 26.25 -12.71
N LYS A 131 -7.01 26.15 -12.52
CA LYS A 131 -6.07 27.20 -12.97
C LYS A 131 -5.50 26.95 -14.36
N ILE A 132 -5.42 28.01 -15.17
CA ILE A 132 -4.87 28.01 -16.53
C ILE A 132 -3.41 28.47 -16.56
N ALA A 133 -2.64 27.89 -17.49
CA ALA A 133 -1.22 28.20 -17.67
C ALA A 133 -0.95 29.32 -18.69
N ALA A 134 -1.90 30.24 -18.91
CA ALA A 134 -1.73 31.36 -19.82
C ALA A 134 -2.53 32.59 -19.38
N GLU A 135 -2.09 33.76 -19.81
CA GLU A 135 -2.83 35.02 -19.69
C GLU A 135 -2.88 35.68 -21.08
N ILE A 136 -4.05 36.19 -21.50
CA ILE A 136 -4.15 36.93 -22.76
C ILE A 136 -3.40 38.25 -22.60
N LYS A 137 -2.58 38.62 -23.58
CA LYS A 137 -1.86 39.89 -23.56
C LYS A 137 -2.84 41.06 -23.47
N LYS A 138 -2.45 42.12 -22.76
CA LYS A 138 -3.35 43.25 -22.45
C LYS A 138 -3.55 44.22 -23.62
N ASP A 139 -2.88 43.99 -24.75
CA ASP A 139 -3.06 44.83 -25.92
C ASP A 139 -4.45 44.60 -26.54
N PRO A 140 -5.10 45.64 -27.08
CA PRO A 140 -6.46 45.54 -27.63
C PRO A 140 -6.58 44.50 -28.75
N PHE A 141 -5.51 44.24 -29.49
CA PHE A 141 -5.52 43.31 -30.62
C PHE A 141 -5.61 41.85 -30.13
N SER A 142 -4.77 41.46 -29.17
CA SER A 142 -4.79 40.12 -28.57
C SER A 142 -6.11 39.79 -27.88
N GLN A 143 -6.73 40.77 -27.20
CA GLN A 143 -8.02 40.61 -26.52
C GLN A 143 -9.19 40.37 -27.50
N VAL A 144 -9.11 40.91 -28.72
CA VAL A 144 -10.14 40.72 -29.76
C VAL A 144 -9.88 39.44 -30.56
N MET A 145 -8.61 39.11 -30.81
CA MET A 145 -8.23 38.01 -31.68
C MET A 145 -8.23 36.64 -30.98
N THR A 146 -8.13 36.59 -29.65
CA THR A 146 -8.02 35.34 -28.89
C THR A 146 -9.13 35.22 -27.85
N GLU A 147 -9.69 34.03 -27.73
CA GLU A 147 -10.64 33.67 -26.68
C GLU A 147 -10.13 32.44 -25.92
N ILE A 148 -10.34 32.41 -24.60
CA ILE A 148 -10.15 31.21 -23.78
C ILE A 148 -11.51 30.53 -23.62
N VAL A 149 -11.61 29.29 -24.06
CA VAL A 149 -12.86 28.52 -24.07
C VAL A 149 -12.68 27.20 -23.32
N CYS A 150 -13.73 26.77 -22.64
CA CYS A 150 -13.79 25.44 -22.06
C CYS A 150 -14.50 24.49 -23.02
N LEU A 151 -13.89 23.35 -23.27
CA LEU A 151 -14.36 22.32 -24.17
C LEU A 151 -14.71 21.05 -23.38
N CYS A 152 -15.77 20.36 -23.79
CA CYS A 152 -16.20 19.11 -23.18
C CYS A 152 -16.53 18.05 -24.24
N SER A 153 -16.26 16.78 -23.93
CA SER A 153 -16.61 15.62 -24.76
C SER A 153 -16.98 14.42 -23.91
N CYS A 154 -17.74 13.48 -24.45
CA CYS A 154 -17.95 12.16 -23.84
C CYS A 154 -16.80 11.18 -24.15
N ASN A 155 -15.93 11.51 -25.10
CA ASN A 155 -14.81 10.68 -25.55
C ASN A 155 -13.48 11.38 -25.32
N LYS A 156 -12.43 10.62 -24.98
CA LYS A 156 -11.09 11.16 -24.70
C LYS A 156 -10.51 11.97 -25.88
N GLU A 157 -10.76 11.54 -27.12
CA GLU A 157 -10.20 12.16 -28.33
C GLU A 157 -11.15 13.16 -29.03
N GLY A 158 -12.35 13.36 -28.48
CA GLY A 158 -13.39 14.19 -29.06
C GLY A 158 -14.48 13.41 -29.81
N PRO A 159 -15.40 14.10 -30.52
CA PRO A 159 -15.43 15.54 -30.78
C PRO A 159 -15.68 16.37 -29.52
N PHE A 160 -15.08 17.56 -29.46
CA PHE A 160 -15.20 18.48 -28.33
C PHE A 160 -16.19 19.62 -28.64
N GLU A 161 -17.04 19.94 -27.68
CA GLU A 161 -18.04 21.01 -27.79
C GLU A 161 -17.75 22.13 -26.78
N LYS A 162 -18.03 23.38 -27.17
CA LYS A 162 -17.81 24.56 -26.31
C LYS A 162 -18.87 24.65 -25.22
N ILE A 163 -18.43 24.80 -23.97
CA ILE A 163 -19.30 25.09 -22.84
C ILE A 163 -19.50 26.61 -22.75
N ASN A 164 -20.76 27.06 -22.80
CA ASN A 164 -21.10 28.49 -22.76
C ASN A 164 -20.96 29.13 -21.37
N ASN A 165 -21.09 28.35 -20.30
CA ASN A 165 -21.05 28.86 -18.91
C ASN A 165 -19.63 28.82 -18.33
N CYS A 166 -18.70 29.49 -18.98
CA CYS A 166 -17.31 29.59 -18.57
C CYS A 166 -17.02 31.01 -18.04
N TYR A 167 -16.62 31.13 -16.78
CA TYR A 167 -16.19 32.37 -16.17
C TYR A 167 -14.68 32.32 -15.91
N ILE A 168 -13.98 33.38 -16.30
CA ILE A 168 -12.52 33.48 -16.18
C ILE A 168 -12.21 34.68 -15.30
N TYR A 169 -11.50 34.42 -14.20
CA TYR A 169 -10.99 35.46 -13.32
C TYR A 169 -9.51 35.25 -13.07
N LYS A 170 -8.70 36.20 -13.57
CA LYS A 170 -7.24 36.11 -13.56
C LYS A 170 -6.75 34.81 -14.23
N ASP A 171 -6.19 33.90 -13.46
CA ASP A 171 -5.68 32.60 -13.88
C ASP A 171 -6.60 31.44 -13.50
N THR A 172 -7.78 31.72 -12.95
CA THR A 172 -8.74 30.71 -12.50
C THR A 172 -9.96 30.70 -13.42
N VAL A 173 -10.31 29.52 -13.90
CA VAL A 173 -11.48 29.26 -14.74
C VAL A 173 -12.49 28.47 -13.92
N GLN A 174 -13.71 29.00 -13.87
CA GLN A 174 -14.86 28.35 -13.25
C GLN A 174 -15.89 28.03 -14.32
N VAL A 175 -16.28 26.76 -14.39
CA VAL A 175 -17.16 26.23 -15.43
C VAL A 175 -18.38 25.66 -14.75
N LYS A 176 -19.57 26.18 -15.10
CA LYS A 176 -20.83 25.66 -14.60
C LYS A 176 -21.36 24.58 -15.54
N LEU A 177 -21.31 23.33 -15.10
CA LEU A 177 -21.74 22.15 -15.84
C LEU A 177 -23.24 21.91 -15.63
N THR A 178 -24.04 22.18 -16.65
CA THR A 178 -25.50 21.97 -16.66
C THR A 178 -25.89 20.64 -17.28
N ASP A 179 -25.24 20.27 -18.39
CA ASP A 179 -25.54 19.06 -19.14
C ASP A 179 -24.64 17.91 -18.64
N LEU A 180 -25.04 17.31 -17.51
CA LEU A 180 -24.26 16.26 -16.85
C LEU A 180 -24.39 14.93 -17.60
N SER A 181 -23.27 14.24 -17.76
CA SER A 181 -23.22 12.86 -18.25
C SER A 181 -22.42 11.98 -17.29
N HIS A 182 -22.55 10.66 -17.43
CA HIS A 182 -21.80 9.71 -16.60
C HIS A 182 -20.28 9.81 -16.76
N LEU A 183 -19.81 10.34 -17.89
CA LEU A 183 -18.41 10.48 -18.23
C LEU A 183 -18.21 11.72 -19.09
N MET A 184 -17.46 12.68 -18.57
CA MET A 184 -17.09 13.91 -19.26
C MET A 184 -15.57 14.07 -19.29
N TYR A 185 -15.07 14.50 -20.43
CA TYR A 185 -13.69 14.91 -20.66
C TYR A 185 -13.67 16.41 -20.89
N ILE A 186 -13.05 17.15 -19.98
CA ILE A 186 -13.10 18.61 -19.95
C ILE A 186 -11.68 19.17 -20.06
N VAL A 187 -11.51 20.20 -20.89
CA VAL A 187 -10.22 20.86 -21.12
C VAL A 187 -10.44 22.33 -21.48
N VAL A 188 -9.54 23.21 -21.06
CA VAL A 188 -9.57 24.63 -21.43
C VAL A 188 -8.52 24.87 -22.50
N VAL A 189 -8.89 25.58 -23.56
CA VAL A 189 -8.02 25.94 -24.68
C VAL A 189 -8.05 27.45 -24.93
N ALA A 190 -6.94 28.01 -25.40
CA ALA A 190 -6.93 29.32 -26.04
C ALA A 190 -7.03 29.11 -27.55
N GLN A 191 -7.95 29.79 -28.21
CA GLN A 191 -8.16 29.70 -29.65
C GLN A 191 -8.27 31.09 -30.31
N THR A 192 -7.87 31.20 -31.57
CA THR A 192 -8.08 32.43 -32.35
C THR A 192 -9.52 32.53 -32.86
N ASN A 193 -10.09 33.73 -32.81
CA ASN A 193 -11.47 33.99 -33.22
C ASN A 193 -11.66 34.08 -34.75
N THR A 194 -10.57 34.26 -35.51
CA THR A 194 -10.63 34.41 -36.98
C THR A 194 -10.01 33.20 -37.66
N VAL A 195 -10.78 32.56 -38.54
CA VAL A 195 -10.39 31.35 -39.31
C VAL A 195 -9.16 31.58 -40.21
N ASN A 196 -8.77 32.85 -40.45
CA ASN A 196 -7.65 33.25 -41.31
C ASN A 196 -6.59 34.09 -40.58
N SER A 197 -6.35 33.86 -39.29
CA SER A 197 -5.17 34.45 -38.64
C SER A 197 -3.90 34.00 -39.38
N LEU A 198 -2.98 34.93 -39.67
CA LEU A 198 -1.67 34.60 -40.26
C LEU A 198 -0.62 34.26 -39.18
N VAL A 199 -1.03 34.34 -37.91
CA VAL A 199 -0.14 34.36 -36.75
C VAL A 199 -0.64 33.37 -35.71
N SER A 200 0.30 32.68 -35.05
CA SER A 200 -0.01 31.68 -34.03
C SER A 200 -0.61 32.28 -32.76
N VAL A 201 -1.49 31.52 -32.08
CA VAL A 201 -2.07 31.91 -30.76
C VAL A 201 -1.01 32.35 -29.76
N TRP A 202 0.20 31.79 -29.83
CA TRP A 202 1.31 32.14 -28.95
C TRP A 202 1.68 33.63 -28.99
N GLU A 203 1.42 34.34 -30.09
CA GLU A 203 1.67 35.79 -30.14
C GLU A 203 0.66 36.61 -29.34
N TYR A 204 -0.51 36.04 -29.01
CA TYR A 204 -1.57 36.73 -28.29
C TYR A 204 -1.63 36.40 -26.80
N ILE A 205 -0.86 35.40 -26.34
CA ILE A 205 -0.88 34.93 -24.96
C ILE A 205 0.50 35.01 -24.31
N HIS A 206 0.56 35.30 -23.02
CA HIS A 206 1.72 35.04 -22.18
C HIS A 206 1.62 33.62 -21.63
N ARG A 207 2.42 32.72 -22.22
CA ARG A 207 2.37 31.31 -21.86
C ARG A 207 3.29 30.98 -20.68
N LYS A 208 2.73 30.39 -19.64
CA LYS A 208 3.49 29.81 -18.52
C LYS A 208 3.71 28.32 -18.79
N LEU A 209 4.93 27.86 -18.62
CA LEU A 209 5.30 26.46 -18.69
C LEU A 209 5.74 25.99 -17.31
N SER A 210 5.34 24.79 -16.93
CA SER A 210 5.72 24.17 -15.66
C SER A 210 6.74 23.08 -15.91
N VAL A 211 7.78 23.03 -15.10
CA VAL A 211 8.82 22.03 -15.13
C VAL A 211 8.76 21.23 -13.86
N GLY A 212 8.68 19.90 -14.00
CA GLY A 212 8.89 18.97 -12.91
C GLY A 212 10.22 18.24 -13.10
N ILE A 213 11.05 18.24 -12.06
CA ILE A 213 12.23 17.38 -12.00
C ILE A 213 11.88 16.17 -11.15
N TYR A 214 11.96 15.00 -11.77
CA TYR A 214 11.60 13.74 -11.16
C TYR A 214 12.83 12.84 -11.02
N GLY A 215 12.90 12.07 -9.96
CA GLY A 215 13.96 11.09 -9.77
C GLY A 215 13.51 9.92 -8.91
N PRO A 216 14.37 8.92 -8.68
CA PRO A 216 14.03 7.83 -7.79
C PRO A 216 13.75 8.36 -6.38
N LYS A 217 12.97 7.60 -5.59
CA LYS A 217 12.73 7.92 -4.17
C LYS A 217 14.03 8.01 -3.36
N HIS A 218 15.07 7.28 -3.79
CA HIS A 218 16.36 7.20 -3.13
C HIS A 218 17.51 7.25 -4.15
N ILE A 219 18.59 7.97 -3.83
CA ILE A 219 19.76 8.10 -4.73
C ILE A 219 20.56 6.80 -4.78
N HIS A 220 20.78 6.25 -5.98
CA HIS A 220 21.63 5.07 -6.20
C HIS A 220 22.99 5.46 -6.80
N PRO A 221 24.01 4.57 -6.86
CA PRO A 221 25.29 4.87 -7.51
C PRO A 221 25.19 5.24 -8.99
N SER A 222 24.15 4.72 -9.65
CA SER A 222 23.72 5.15 -10.96
C SER A 222 22.21 5.27 -10.96
N PHE A 223 21.70 6.40 -11.39
CA PHE A 223 20.27 6.68 -11.44
C PHE A 223 19.95 7.64 -12.58
N THR A 224 18.67 7.79 -12.87
CA THR A 224 18.20 8.70 -13.93
C THR A 224 17.29 9.74 -13.31
N VAL A 225 17.57 11.00 -13.62
CA VAL A 225 16.68 12.12 -13.35
C VAL A 225 15.87 12.39 -14.62
N VAL A 226 14.57 12.59 -14.48
CA VAL A 226 13.67 12.92 -15.58
C VAL A 226 13.26 14.37 -15.44
N PHE A 227 13.62 15.17 -16.44
CA PHE A 227 13.04 16.47 -16.67
C PHE A 227 11.72 16.29 -17.42
N ALA A 228 10.62 16.78 -16.87
CA ALA A 228 9.31 16.78 -17.50
C ALA A 228 8.82 18.22 -17.69
N LEU A 229 8.49 18.58 -18.93
CA LEU A 229 7.88 19.86 -19.27
C LEU A 229 6.38 19.68 -19.44
N PHE A 230 5.60 20.45 -18.67
CA PHE A 230 4.15 20.49 -18.70
C PHE A 230 3.67 21.80 -19.30
N TYR A 231 2.67 21.69 -20.17
CA TYR A 231 1.99 22.83 -20.79
C TYR A 231 0.93 23.46 -19.88
N HIS A 232 0.64 22.84 -18.74
CA HIS A 232 -0.36 23.26 -17.77
C HIS A 232 0.25 23.47 -16.38
N ASN A 233 -0.53 24.03 -15.44
CA ASN A 233 -0.08 24.30 -14.08
C ASN A 233 -0.02 23.04 -13.19
N TYR A 234 -0.73 21.98 -13.56
CA TYR A 234 -0.74 20.73 -12.79
C TYR A 234 0.59 19.98 -12.97
N VAL A 235 1.30 19.73 -11.87
CA VAL A 235 2.54 18.94 -11.84
C VAL A 235 2.36 17.83 -10.82
N PRO A 236 2.19 16.56 -11.23
CA PRO A 236 1.91 15.48 -10.30
C PRO A 236 3.12 15.15 -9.41
N GLU A 237 2.90 14.71 -8.17
CA GLU A 237 3.99 14.31 -7.26
C GLU A 237 4.73 13.05 -7.72
N LYS A 238 4.05 12.19 -8.47
CA LYS A 238 4.59 10.94 -9.01
C LYS A 238 4.36 10.91 -10.51
N LEU A 239 5.39 10.54 -11.26
CA LEU A 239 5.34 10.43 -12.72
C LEU A 239 5.75 9.02 -13.13
N THR A 240 4.88 8.34 -13.86
CA THR A 240 5.22 7.09 -14.55
C THR A 240 5.75 7.40 -15.93
N VAL A 241 6.99 7.01 -16.20
CA VAL A 241 7.59 7.18 -17.52
C VAL A 241 7.71 5.81 -18.17
N CYS A 242 6.97 5.60 -19.26
CA CYS A 242 6.95 4.35 -20.01
C CYS A 242 8.09 4.25 -21.05
N ASP A 243 8.76 5.37 -21.36
CA ASP A 243 9.65 5.51 -22.53
C ASP A 243 11.15 5.27 -22.26
N ILE A 244 11.51 4.47 -21.25
CA ILE A 244 12.92 4.11 -21.05
C ILE A 244 13.30 2.99 -22.04
N LYS A 245 13.65 3.36 -23.27
CA LYS A 245 14.24 2.46 -24.27
C LYS A 245 15.75 2.31 -24.00
N ARG A 246 16.16 1.25 -23.29
CA ARG A 246 17.58 0.84 -23.21
C ARG A 246 17.77 -0.43 -24.04
N GLY A 247 18.39 -0.32 -25.22
CA GLY A 247 18.71 -1.47 -26.06
C GLY A 247 17.52 -2.15 -26.76
N GLY A 248 16.52 -1.40 -27.22
CA GLY A 248 15.41 -1.92 -28.04
C GLY A 248 14.34 -2.73 -27.30
N LYS A 249 14.46 -2.90 -25.97
CA LYS A 249 13.45 -3.54 -25.11
C LYS A 249 12.74 -2.48 -24.26
N SER A 250 11.41 -2.53 -24.18
CA SER A 250 10.61 -1.69 -23.28
C SER A 250 10.82 -2.16 -21.84
N LEU A 251 11.39 -1.30 -21.00
CA LEU A 251 11.46 -1.55 -19.56
C LEU A 251 10.07 -1.33 -18.92
N PRO A 252 9.75 -2.03 -17.82
CA PRO A 252 8.52 -1.76 -17.07
C PRO A 252 8.49 -0.29 -16.60
N PRO A 253 7.31 0.34 -16.51
CA PRO A 253 7.18 1.74 -16.11
C PRO A 253 7.79 1.95 -14.73
N VAL A 254 8.76 2.87 -14.66
CA VAL A 254 9.41 3.26 -13.40
C VAL A 254 8.66 4.47 -12.84
N ILE A 255 8.33 4.42 -11.55
CA ILE A 255 7.66 5.55 -10.89
C ILE A 255 8.75 6.48 -10.35
N PHE A 256 8.79 7.70 -10.89
CA PHE A 256 9.66 8.75 -10.39
C PHE A 256 8.90 9.68 -9.45
N GLN A 257 9.57 10.18 -8.42
CA GLN A 257 9.04 11.15 -7.46
C GLN A 257 9.53 12.55 -7.80
N LEU A 258 8.64 13.54 -7.67
CA LEU A 258 8.95 14.95 -7.87
C LEU A 258 9.99 15.42 -6.84
N TRP A 259 11.14 15.88 -7.31
CA TRP A 259 12.21 16.49 -6.50
C TRP A 259 12.12 18.01 -6.47
N GLY A 260 11.56 18.62 -7.50
CA GLY A 260 11.31 20.06 -7.53
C GLY A 260 10.43 20.48 -8.70
N LYS A 261 9.70 21.58 -8.53
CA LYS A 261 8.85 22.18 -9.56
C LYS A 261 9.18 23.65 -9.74
N HIS A 262 9.21 24.10 -10.99
CA HIS A 262 9.45 25.49 -11.36
C HIS A 262 8.53 25.91 -12.49
N THR A 263 8.19 27.20 -12.54
CA THR A 263 7.39 27.77 -13.63
C THR A 263 8.17 28.91 -14.27
N PHE A 264 8.05 29.05 -15.58
CA PHE A 264 8.65 30.15 -16.32
C PHE A 264 7.74 30.57 -17.48
N VAL A 265 7.89 31.81 -17.94
CA VAL A 265 7.10 32.34 -19.07
C VAL A 265 7.91 32.20 -20.34
N LEU A 266 7.26 31.78 -21.42
CA LEU A 266 7.84 31.73 -22.75
C LEU A 266 6.98 32.58 -23.70
N GLU A 267 7.59 33.56 -24.36
CA GLU A 267 6.87 34.50 -25.24
C GLU A 267 6.51 33.90 -26.60
N LYS A 268 7.34 32.99 -27.12
CA LYS A 268 7.15 32.32 -28.41
C LYS A 268 7.71 30.90 -28.36
N PRO A 269 7.10 29.95 -29.10
CA PRO A 269 7.67 28.62 -29.23
C PRO A 269 9.01 28.73 -29.98
N GLN A 270 10.07 28.16 -29.40
CA GLN A 270 11.43 28.23 -29.94
C GLN A 270 12.23 27.04 -29.41
N ASP A 271 13.34 26.70 -30.05
CA ASP A 271 14.20 25.62 -29.58
C ASP A 271 14.74 25.90 -28.17
N LEU A 272 14.59 24.94 -27.25
CA LEU A 272 15.08 25.04 -25.89
C LEU A 272 16.19 24.02 -25.66
N SER A 273 17.34 24.50 -25.20
CA SER A 273 18.42 23.63 -24.75
C SER A 273 18.44 23.53 -23.23
N ILE A 274 18.31 22.31 -22.73
CA ILE A 274 18.32 21.98 -21.31
C ILE A 274 19.69 21.46 -20.97
N SER A 275 20.39 22.12 -20.06
CA SER A 275 21.66 21.64 -19.51
C SER A 275 21.51 21.34 -18.02
N VAL A 276 21.95 20.15 -17.63
CA VAL A 276 21.99 19.71 -16.24
C VAL A 276 23.44 19.58 -15.82
N VAL A 277 23.83 20.32 -14.78
CA VAL A 277 25.20 20.38 -14.28
C VAL A 277 25.20 20.02 -12.80
N SER A 278 25.94 18.98 -12.42
CA SER A 278 26.18 18.67 -11.00
C SER A 278 26.97 19.80 -10.37
N CYS A 279 26.52 20.32 -9.22
CA CYS A 279 27.33 21.25 -8.43
C CYS A 279 28.35 20.52 -7.53
N ASP A 280 28.27 19.19 -7.52
CA ASP A 280 29.09 18.32 -6.70
C ASP A 280 30.07 17.52 -7.57
N PRO A 281 31.38 17.55 -7.26
CA PRO A 281 32.39 16.82 -8.03
C PRO A 281 32.29 15.30 -7.89
N ASP A 282 31.53 14.77 -6.92
CA ASP A 282 31.38 13.32 -6.73
C ASP A 282 30.35 12.70 -7.67
N PHE A 283 29.53 13.51 -8.34
CA PHE A 283 28.49 13.08 -9.26
C PHE A 283 28.71 13.65 -10.65
N GLU A 284 28.77 12.77 -11.65
CA GLU A 284 28.89 13.14 -13.05
C GLU A 284 27.61 12.82 -13.81
N VAL A 285 27.23 13.76 -14.67
CA VAL A 285 26.36 13.50 -15.82
C VAL A 285 27.30 13.39 -17.01
N LYS A 286 27.24 12.30 -17.78
CA LYS A 286 28.09 12.11 -18.97
C LYS A 286 28.02 13.33 -19.88
N GLU A 287 29.16 13.87 -20.31
CA GLU A 287 29.22 15.11 -21.11
C GLU A 287 28.32 15.10 -22.35
N GLU A 288 28.25 13.97 -23.07
CA GLU A 288 27.37 13.79 -24.24
C GLU A 288 25.87 13.88 -23.91
N GLU A 289 25.48 13.68 -22.65
CA GLU A 289 24.08 13.65 -22.18
C GLU A 289 23.72 14.84 -21.27
N GLN A 290 24.68 15.72 -20.96
CA GLN A 290 24.47 16.92 -20.12
C GLN A 290 23.53 17.93 -20.76
N ARG A 291 23.52 18.00 -22.10
CA ARG A 291 22.71 18.94 -22.86
C ARG A 291 21.72 18.17 -23.73
N LYS A 292 20.43 18.49 -23.59
CA LYS A 292 19.36 17.93 -24.43
C LYS A 292 18.52 19.05 -25.01
N GLU A 293 18.12 18.89 -26.26
CA GLU A 293 17.33 19.89 -26.98
C GLU A 293 15.86 19.47 -27.08
N ILE A 294 14.99 20.48 -27.00
CA ILE A 294 13.57 20.39 -27.32
C ILE A 294 13.37 21.29 -28.54
N LYS A 295 12.96 20.68 -29.65
CA LYS A 295 12.66 21.39 -30.89
C LYS A 295 11.34 22.16 -30.78
N GLU A 296 11.27 23.29 -31.46
CA GLU A 296 10.10 24.15 -31.59
C GLU A 296 8.85 23.38 -32.05
N GLU A 297 8.98 22.47 -33.02
CA GLU A 297 7.86 21.64 -33.51
C GLU A 297 7.17 20.85 -32.40
N LYS A 298 7.93 20.35 -31.41
CA LYS A 298 7.38 19.62 -30.26
C LYS A 298 6.74 20.56 -29.23
N LEU A 299 7.14 21.82 -29.20
CA LEU A 299 6.53 22.87 -28.38
C LEU A 299 5.23 23.39 -29.00
N LYS A 300 5.19 23.47 -30.33
CA LYS A 300 4.02 23.88 -31.12
C LYS A 300 2.91 22.83 -31.13
N GLY A 301 3.25 21.56 -31.36
CA GLY A 301 2.29 20.46 -31.31
C GLY A 301 1.87 20.08 -29.88
N GLY A 302 1.65 21.10 -29.04
CA GLY A 302 1.45 21.02 -27.61
C GLY A 302 0.48 19.94 -27.15
N GLY A 303 0.52 19.66 -25.85
CA GLY A 303 -0.46 18.78 -25.21
C GLY A 303 0.10 17.50 -24.64
N GLY A 304 1.25 16.99 -25.09
CA GLY A 304 1.94 15.87 -24.46
C GLY A 304 3.03 16.31 -23.49
N VAL A 305 3.25 15.61 -22.38
CA VAL A 305 4.37 15.91 -21.46
C VAL A 305 5.70 15.55 -22.12
N ILE A 306 6.63 16.51 -22.18
CA ILE A 306 7.95 16.26 -22.79
C ILE A 306 8.91 15.73 -21.73
N HIS A 307 9.35 14.48 -21.89
CA HIS A 307 10.33 13.84 -21.02
C HIS A 307 11.76 13.93 -21.58
N ARG A 308 12.73 14.29 -20.73
CA ARG A 308 14.17 14.24 -21.00
C ARG A 308 14.90 13.58 -19.83
N HIS A 309 15.63 12.52 -20.15
CA HIS A 309 16.33 11.69 -19.16
C HIS A 309 17.77 12.17 -19.00
N PHE A 310 18.24 12.35 -17.78
CA PHE A 310 19.62 12.72 -17.46
C PHE A 310 20.20 11.66 -16.51
N PRO A 311 21.06 10.76 -17.01
CA PRO A 311 21.68 9.76 -16.16
C PRO A 311 22.80 10.38 -15.33
N PHE A 312 22.74 10.13 -14.03
CA PHE A 312 23.78 10.46 -13.07
C PHE A 312 24.55 9.19 -12.69
N SER A 313 25.85 9.34 -12.49
CA SER A 313 26.74 8.32 -11.95
C SER A 313 27.73 8.91 -10.96
N ILE A 314 28.12 8.13 -9.96
CA ILE A 314 29.14 8.54 -8.99
C ILE A 314 30.54 8.34 -9.59
N ILE A 315 31.41 9.33 -9.40
CA ILE A 315 32.82 9.29 -9.81
C ILE A 315 33.64 8.57 -8.71
N CYS A 316 34.14 7.37 -9.04
CA CYS A 316 34.92 6.50 -8.14
C CYS A 316 34.18 6.05 -6.87
N ASN A 317 34.77 5.14 -6.08
CA ASN A 317 34.23 4.43 -4.90
C ASN A 317 33.78 5.32 -3.70
N ARG A 318 33.29 6.53 -3.94
CA ARG A 318 32.90 7.54 -2.95
C ARG A 318 31.47 7.30 -2.42
N LYS A 319 31.19 7.84 -1.24
CA LYS A 319 29.92 7.60 -0.52
C LYS A 319 28.79 8.39 -1.18
N ILE A 320 27.66 7.72 -1.46
CA ILE A 320 26.41 8.37 -1.87
C ILE A 320 25.95 9.33 -0.77
N HIS A 321 25.72 10.59 -1.12
CA HIS A 321 25.23 11.63 -0.23
C HIS A 321 24.26 12.56 -0.98
N ILE A 322 23.54 13.39 -0.23
CA ILE A 322 22.67 14.42 -0.78
C ILE A 322 23.55 15.44 -1.48
N PHE A 323 23.25 15.72 -2.73
CA PHE A 323 23.94 16.75 -3.50
C PHE A 323 22.94 17.63 -4.24
N VAL A 324 23.42 18.79 -4.69
CA VAL A 324 22.65 19.75 -5.45
C VAL A 324 23.15 19.76 -6.89
N PHE A 325 22.23 19.82 -7.84
CA PHE A 325 22.55 20.05 -9.23
C PHE A 325 21.76 21.24 -9.77
N ARG A 326 22.33 21.89 -10.77
CA ARG A 326 21.77 23.05 -11.43
C ARG A 326 21.13 22.62 -12.75
N VAL A 327 19.91 23.06 -12.97
CA VAL A 327 19.21 22.93 -14.25
C VAL A 327 19.16 24.31 -14.89
N GLN A 328 19.61 24.41 -16.14
CA GLN A 328 19.54 25.64 -16.95
C GLN A 328 18.78 25.35 -18.23
N ILE A 329 17.79 26.20 -18.53
CA ILE A 329 17.04 26.18 -19.78
C ILE A 329 17.47 27.42 -20.54
N LYS A 330 18.04 27.22 -21.73
CA LYS A 330 18.54 28.28 -22.60
C LYS A 330 17.81 28.30 -23.94
N ALA A 331 17.45 29.49 -24.38
CA ALA A 331 16.97 29.77 -25.72
C ALA A 331 18.13 29.77 -26.74
N PRO A 332 17.86 29.76 -28.07
CA PRO A 332 18.87 29.65 -29.12
C PRO A 332 19.90 30.78 -29.11
N GLU A 333 19.49 31.99 -28.68
CA GLU A 333 20.37 33.16 -28.53
C GLU A 333 21.21 33.12 -27.23
N ASN A 334 21.33 31.97 -26.56
CA ASN A 334 21.99 31.79 -25.26
C ASN A 334 21.33 32.59 -24.10
N ASN A 335 20.16 33.18 -24.35
CA ASN A 335 19.35 33.82 -23.32
C ASN A 335 18.85 32.75 -22.33
N LEU A 336 19.17 32.96 -21.05
CA LEU A 336 18.76 32.07 -19.96
C LEU A 336 17.26 32.25 -19.71
N ALA A 337 16.45 31.27 -20.13
CA ALA A 337 15.00 31.30 -19.92
C ALA A 337 14.65 31.00 -18.45
N CYS A 338 15.35 30.04 -17.85
CA CYS A 338 15.17 29.67 -16.45
C CYS A 338 16.42 28.98 -15.90
N GLN A 339 16.74 29.23 -14.63
CA GLN A 339 17.76 28.50 -13.89
C GLN A 339 17.28 28.25 -12.47
N PHE A 340 17.48 27.03 -12.00
CA PHE A 340 17.17 26.64 -10.63
C PHE A 340 18.06 25.50 -10.16
N TYR A 341 18.03 25.28 -8.85
CA TYR A 341 18.82 24.27 -8.16
C TYR A 341 17.88 23.22 -7.57
N ILE A 342 18.24 21.96 -7.76
CA ILE A 342 17.49 20.82 -7.22
C ILE A 342 18.36 20.12 -6.18
N THR A 343 17.79 19.95 -4.99
CA THR A 343 18.39 19.12 -3.95
C THR A 343 17.87 17.70 -4.12
N THR A 344 18.78 16.75 -4.21
CA THR A 344 18.43 15.33 -4.34
C THR A 344 17.85 14.76 -3.03
N PRO A 345 16.99 13.73 -3.08
CA PRO A 345 16.41 13.11 -1.89
C PRO A 345 17.47 12.33 -1.12
N GLU A 346 17.17 11.92 0.11
CA GLU A 346 18.13 11.13 0.89
C GLU A 346 18.50 9.81 0.16
N PRO A 347 19.80 9.43 0.15
CA PRO A 347 20.21 8.11 -0.32
C PRO A 347 19.49 7.02 0.48
N PRO A 348 19.29 5.83 -0.10
CA PRO A 348 18.56 4.77 0.58
C PRO A 348 19.26 4.46 1.91
N PRO A 349 18.49 4.23 3.00
CA PRO A 349 19.09 3.88 4.28
C PRO A 349 19.99 2.67 4.07
N LYS A 350 21.29 2.86 4.30
CA LYS A 350 22.28 1.84 3.96
C LYS A 350 21.97 0.55 4.74
N LEU A 351 21.73 -0.55 4.02
CA LEU A 351 21.99 -1.89 4.52
C LEU A 351 23.50 -2.00 4.76
N LEU A 352 23.98 -1.62 5.94
CA LEU A 352 25.40 -1.74 6.28
C LEU A 352 25.63 -3.06 7.01
N MET A 353 25.99 -4.07 6.22
CA MET A 353 27.18 -4.84 6.59
C MET A 353 28.39 -3.89 6.54
N SER A 354 29.26 -3.99 7.55
CA SER A 354 30.51 -3.24 7.78
C SER A 354 30.39 -2.04 8.73
N VAL A 355 30.90 -2.31 9.94
CA VAL A 355 31.21 -1.45 11.08
C VAL A 355 32.19 -0.33 10.68
N THR A 356 31.87 0.92 11.00
CA THR A 356 32.77 1.90 11.66
C THR A 356 32.11 3.29 11.80
N ASN A 357 31.94 3.70 13.06
CA ASN A 357 31.93 5.05 13.65
C ASN A 357 30.87 6.11 13.23
N LYS A 358 29.92 6.27 14.18
CA LYS A 358 28.92 7.32 14.52
C LYS A 358 29.27 8.81 14.29
N PRO A 359 28.34 9.79 14.55
CA PRO A 359 26.86 9.72 14.63
C PRO A 359 26.13 10.91 13.92
N ASN A 360 24.89 10.70 13.44
CA ASN A 360 23.85 11.75 13.33
C ASN A 360 22.57 11.13 13.94
N ARG A 361 22.05 11.64 15.06
CA ARG A 361 21.15 12.80 15.20
C ARG A 361 19.95 12.75 14.24
N ILE A 362 18.97 11.98 14.73
CA ILE A 362 17.55 11.95 14.43
C ILE A 362 16.93 13.30 14.76
N GLU A 363 16.26 13.96 13.82
CA GLU A 363 15.15 14.92 14.02
C GLU A 363 14.45 15.10 12.65
N LYS A 364 13.14 15.21 12.44
CA LYS A 364 11.94 15.18 13.29
C LYS A 364 10.75 14.98 12.33
N ARG A 365 9.92 13.97 12.59
CA ARG A 365 8.49 14.05 12.25
C ARG A 365 7.94 15.26 13.01
N LYS A 366 7.16 16.11 12.35
CA LYS A 366 6.53 17.28 12.99
C LYS A 366 5.70 16.82 14.19
N GLU A 367 6.26 17.10 15.35
CA GLU A 367 5.60 17.24 16.63
C GLU A 367 4.38 18.16 16.48
N ILE A 368 3.26 17.70 17.00
CA ILE A 368 2.25 18.57 17.59
C ILE A 368 2.97 19.33 18.71
N LYS A 369 3.04 20.66 18.56
CA LYS A 369 3.50 21.67 19.53
C LYS A 369 4.14 21.11 20.81
N SER A 370 5.47 20.99 20.81
CA SER A 370 6.26 20.60 21.98
C SER A 370 6.39 21.76 22.98
N ALA A 371 5.99 21.49 24.23
CA ALA A 371 6.58 22.11 25.41
C ALA A 371 7.97 21.48 25.68
N PRO A 372 8.87 22.13 26.45
CA PRO A 372 10.29 21.77 26.47
C PRO A 372 10.60 20.42 27.10
N LEU A 373 11.60 19.77 26.51
CA LEU A 373 12.19 18.46 26.82
C LEU A 373 12.47 18.21 28.31
N LEU A 374 11.93 17.09 28.82
CA LEU A 374 12.48 16.34 29.94
C LEU A 374 12.67 14.88 29.50
N LEU A 375 13.86 14.35 29.75
CA LEU A 375 14.34 12.95 29.66
C LEU A 375 13.29 11.89 29.30
N LEU A 376 13.43 11.24 28.13
CA LEU A 376 12.66 10.04 27.77
C LEU A 376 12.85 8.94 28.83
N PRO A 377 11.79 8.37 29.40
CA PRO A 377 11.90 7.27 30.36
C PRO A 377 12.43 6.02 29.65
N THR A 378 13.29 5.25 30.30
CA THR A 378 13.55 3.85 29.96
C THR A 378 12.19 3.14 29.80
N VAL A 379 11.85 2.66 28.60
CA VAL A 379 10.58 1.95 28.37
C VAL A 379 10.61 0.66 29.19
N LYS A 380 9.96 0.66 30.35
CA LYS A 380 9.78 -0.53 31.18
C LYS A 380 8.63 -1.34 30.55
N TYR A 381 8.93 -2.55 30.09
CA TYR A 381 7.88 -3.48 29.69
C TYR A 381 7.20 -4.04 30.95
N PRO A 382 5.86 -4.13 30.99
CA PRO A 382 5.17 -4.71 32.12
C PRO A 382 5.50 -6.20 32.21
N THR A 383 5.59 -6.72 33.43
CA THR A 383 5.92 -8.13 33.64
C THR A 383 4.65 -8.97 33.56
N PHE A 384 4.67 -10.01 32.74
CA PHE A 384 3.55 -10.96 32.65
C PHE A 384 3.35 -11.67 33.99
N GLN A 385 2.16 -11.53 34.59
CA GLN A 385 1.79 -12.20 35.82
C GLN A 385 0.85 -13.38 35.54
N ASP A 386 1.22 -14.56 36.03
CA ASP A 386 0.35 -15.73 35.91
C ASP A 386 -0.73 -15.70 37.01
N LYS A 387 -1.94 -15.32 36.62
CA LYS A 387 -3.08 -15.10 37.51
C LYS A 387 -4.29 -15.90 37.02
N VAL A 388 -5.22 -16.18 37.92
CA VAL A 388 -6.53 -16.75 37.54
C VAL A 388 -7.30 -15.70 36.75
N LEU A 389 -7.85 -16.10 35.60
CA LEU A 389 -8.67 -15.23 34.75
C LEU A 389 -9.92 -14.76 35.48
N ASN A 390 -10.11 -13.45 35.56
CA ASN A 390 -11.34 -12.85 36.05
C ASN A 390 -12.38 -12.80 34.93
N ILE A 391 -13.25 -13.81 34.87
CA ILE A 391 -14.31 -13.91 33.85
C ILE A 391 -15.58 -13.31 34.42
N THR A 392 -16.01 -12.16 33.91
CA THR A 392 -17.21 -11.45 34.41
C THR A 392 -18.52 -12.00 33.84
N ARG A 393 -18.48 -12.78 32.75
CA ARG A 393 -19.66 -13.28 32.05
C ARG A 393 -19.59 -14.78 31.86
N TYR A 394 -20.60 -15.47 32.39
CA TYR A 394 -20.76 -16.91 32.22
C TYR A 394 -22.00 -17.20 31.36
N GLY A 395 -22.06 -18.40 30.83
CA GLY A 395 -23.26 -18.89 30.18
C GLY A 395 -23.46 -20.38 30.35
N THR A 396 -24.71 -20.78 30.57
CA THR A 396 -25.08 -22.20 30.67
C THR A 396 -25.47 -22.74 29.31
N ALA A 397 -24.89 -23.89 28.97
CA ALA A 397 -25.21 -24.61 27.75
C ALA A 397 -26.64 -25.16 27.79
N LEU A 398 -27.46 -24.76 26.81
CA LEU A 398 -28.86 -25.20 26.66
C LEU A 398 -29.01 -26.56 25.97
N LYS A 399 -27.95 -27.00 25.26
CA LYS A 399 -27.93 -28.24 24.48
C LYS A 399 -26.57 -28.91 24.61
N THR A 400 -26.57 -30.24 24.57
CA THR A 400 -25.34 -31.04 24.43
C THR A 400 -24.86 -30.99 22.98
N VAL A 401 -23.58 -30.66 22.79
CA VAL A 401 -22.90 -30.68 21.49
C VAL A 401 -21.63 -31.50 21.62
N LEU A 402 -21.68 -32.73 21.10
CA LEU A 402 -20.55 -33.64 20.96
C LEU A 402 -20.35 -33.95 19.48
N ARG A 403 -19.10 -33.96 19.01
CA ARG A 403 -18.78 -34.22 17.60
C ARG A 403 -18.06 -35.55 17.48
N GLN A 404 -18.39 -36.31 16.43
CA GLN A 404 -17.72 -37.59 16.14
C GLN A 404 -16.23 -37.37 15.78
N SER A 405 -15.90 -36.25 15.13
CA SER A 405 -14.54 -35.79 14.92
C SER A 405 -14.29 -34.51 15.72
N LYS A 406 -13.20 -34.47 16.48
CA LYS A 406 -12.76 -33.25 17.19
C LYS A 406 -12.40 -32.19 16.14
N ILE A 407 -13.11 -31.07 16.18
CA ILE A 407 -12.85 -29.93 15.29
C ILE A 407 -12.09 -28.88 16.09
N ASP A 408 -10.89 -28.53 15.65
CA ASP A 408 -10.08 -27.47 16.26
C ASP A 408 -10.88 -26.17 16.39
N TYR A 409 -10.72 -25.49 17.53
CA TYR A 409 -11.33 -24.19 17.86
C TYR A 409 -12.86 -24.16 18.01
N LEU A 410 -13.55 -25.30 18.01
CA LEU A 410 -14.96 -25.41 18.41
C LEU A 410 -15.06 -26.14 19.74
N LEU A 411 -15.77 -25.58 20.72
CA LEU A 411 -15.95 -26.23 22.01
C LEU A 411 -17.04 -27.31 21.97
N GLU A 412 -16.79 -28.38 22.71
CA GLU A 412 -17.73 -29.46 22.99
C GLU A 412 -18.21 -29.34 24.43
N TYR A 413 -19.51 -29.45 24.65
CA TYR A 413 -20.15 -29.16 25.93
C TYR A 413 -21.42 -29.98 26.11
N PHE A 414 -21.78 -30.26 27.35
CA PHE A 414 -23.02 -30.89 27.74
C PHE A 414 -24.07 -29.84 28.12
N LYS A 415 -25.35 -30.20 27.98
CA LYS A 415 -26.44 -29.38 28.51
C LYS A 415 -26.24 -29.22 30.02
N GLY A 416 -26.23 -27.97 30.48
CA GLY A 416 -25.97 -27.62 31.89
C GLY A 416 -24.54 -27.19 32.16
N ASP A 417 -23.58 -27.41 31.25
CA ASP A 417 -22.19 -26.96 31.45
C ASP A 417 -22.13 -25.42 31.56
N THR A 418 -21.37 -24.95 32.54
CA THR A 418 -21.03 -23.52 32.71
C THR A 418 -19.82 -23.19 31.85
N ILE A 419 -19.98 -22.23 30.93
CA ILE A 419 -18.95 -21.80 29.99
C ILE A 419 -18.59 -20.35 30.33
N GLY A 420 -17.29 -20.08 30.54
CA GLY A 420 -16.79 -18.71 30.68
C GLY A 420 -16.73 -18.03 29.32
N ILE A 421 -17.31 -16.84 29.16
CA ILE A 421 -17.31 -16.09 27.90
C ILE A 421 -16.18 -15.06 27.94
N LEU A 422 -15.27 -15.11 26.97
CA LEU A 422 -14.16 -14.17 26.81
C LEU A 422 -14.54 -13.07 25.82
N GLY A 423 -14.45 -11.82 26.28
CA GLY A 423 -14.75 -10.64 25.47
C GLY A 423 -16.24 -10.38 25.26
N GLU A 424 -16.56 -9.20 24.76
CA GLU A 424 -17.93 -8.80 24.45
C GLU A 424 -18.30 -9.05 22.98
N ASP A 425 -17.28 -9.09 22.12
CA ASP A 425 -17.42 -9.24 20.68
C ASP A 425 -17.89 -10.64 20.28
N LYS A 426 -18.73 -10.68 19.24
CA LYS A 426 -19.24 -11.92 18.66
C LYS A 426 -18.52 -12.20 17.35
N VAL A 427 -18.08 -13.44 17.18
CA VAL A 427 -17.49 -13.92 15.93
C VAL A 427 -18.61 -14.40 14.99
N LYS A 428 -18.59 -13.92 13.76
CA LYS A 428 -19.52 -14.35 12.70
C LYS A 428 -18.86 -15.46 11.87
N ALA A 429 -19.44 -16.65 11.88
CA ALA A 429 -18.92 -17.78 11.09
C ALA A 429 -20.06 -18.61 10.49
N ILE A 430 -19.84 -19.22 9.33
CA ILE A 430 -20.89 -19.99 8.66
C ILE A 430 -21.12 -21.32 9.37
N GLY A 431 -22.41 -21.60 9.65
CA GLY A 431 -22.87 -22.89 10.12
C GLY A 431 -22.96 -23.94 9.00
N GLN A 432 -24.07 -24.68 8.95
CA GLN A 432 -24.32 -25.59 7.82
C GLN A 432 -24.78 -24.85 6.55
N THR A 433 -25.60 -23.80 6.69
CA THR A 433 -26.22 -23.10 5.54
C THR A 433 -26.37 -21.58 5.72
N LYS A 434 -26.19 -21.04 6.94
CA LYS A 434 -26.32 -19.61 7.25
C LYS A 434 -25.16 -19.13 8.13
N VAL A 435 -24.83 -17.84 8.02
CA VAL A 435 -23.93 -17.16 8.96
C VAL A 435 -24.56 -17.22 10.35
N LYS A 436 -23.76 -17.60 11.34
CA LYS A 436 -24.15 -17.73 12.75
C LYS A 436 -23.23 -16.87 13.60
N GLU A 437 -23.73 -16.44 14.75
CA GLU A 437 -22.95 -15.75 15.77
C GLU A 437 -22.42 -16.74 16.80
N TRP A 438 -21.18 -16.52 17.20
CA TRP A 438 -20.45 -17.35 18.15
C TRP A 438 -19.77 -16.47 19.20
N TYR A 439 -19.82 -16.92 20.46
CA TYR A 439 -18.99 -16.38 21.53
C TYR A 439 -17.64 -17.09 21.56
N VAL A 440 -16.58 -16.39 21.94
CA VAL A 440 -15.34 -17.03 22.35
C VAL A 440 -15.53 -17.48 23.80
N GLY A 441 -15.52 -18.80 24.01
CA GLY A 441 -15.77 -19.39 25.30
C GLY A 441 -14.57 -20.17 25.82
N VAL A 442 -14.60 -20.45 27.12
CA VAL A 442 -13.66 -21.35 27.77
C VAL A 442 -14.39 -22.40 28.58
N LEU A 443 -13.98 -23.64 28.37
CA LEU A 443 -14.52 -24.80 29.06
C LEU A 443 -13.42 -25.84 29.20
N ARG A 444 -13.22 -26.39 30.41
CA ARG A 444 -12.23 -27.44 30.70
C ARG A 444 -10.82 -27.11 30.17
N ARG A 445 -10.36 -25.88 30.45
CA ARG A 445 -9.05 -25.35 30.02
C ARG A 445 -8.83 -25.24 28.50
N LYS A 446 -9.90 -25.30 27.70
CA LYS A 446 -9.86 -25.09 26.24
C LYS A 446 -10.61 -23.85 25.84
N VAL A 447 -10.02 -23.08 24.94
CA VAL A 447 -10.61 -21.88 24.35
C VAL A 447 -11.14 -22.20 22.97
N GLY A 448 -12.35 -21.77 22.65
CA GLY A 448 -12.94 -22.00 21.34
C GLY A 448 -14.31 -21.35 21.17
N LEU A 449 -14.89 -21.50 19.98
CA LEU A 449 -16.17 -20.89 19.65
C LEU A 449 -17.35 -21.70 20.18
N VAL A 450 -18.35 -20.99 20.71
CA VAL A 450 -19.64 -21.54 21.13
C VAL A 450 -20.78 -20.76 20.49
N HIS A 451 -21.75 -21.47 19.94
CA HIS A 451 -22.88 -20.85 19.24
C HIS A 451 -23.77 -20.06 20.20
N CYS A 452 -24.04 -18.78 19.90
CA CYS A 452 -24.79 -17.90 20.81
C CYS A 452 -26.18 -18.44 21.17
N LYS A 453 -26.89 -19.11 20.25
CA LYS A 453 -28.23 -19.68 20.55
C LYS A 453 -28.21 -20.90 21.47
N ASN A 454 -27.04 -21.49 21.68
CA ASN A 454 -26.90 -22.67 22.54
C ASN A 454 -26.52 -22.28 23.97
N ILE A 455 -26.32 -20.99 24.25
CA ILE A 455 -25.94 -20.49 25.57
C ILE A 455 -27.02 -19.55 26.10
N LYS A 456 -27.38 -19.71 27.37
CA LYS A 456 -28.06 -18.67 28.14
C LYS A 456 -27.01 -17.94 28.98
N VAL A 457 -26.83 -16.64 28.75
CA VAL A 457 -25.88 -15.82 29.51
C VAL A 457 -26.40 -15.62 30.93
N ILE A 458 -25.52 -15.77 31.91
CA ILE A 458 -25.79 -15.73 33.35
C ILE A 458 -24.77 -14.80 34.03
N THR A 459 -25.22 -14.09 35.06
CA THR A 459 -24.37 -13.25 35.92
C THR A 459 -23.71 -14.08 37.03
N GLU A 460 -22.49 -13.70 37.41
CA GLU A 460 -21.59 -14.39 38.36
C GLU A 460 -22.28 -15.00 39.60
N ASN A 461 -23.27 -14.31 40.16
CA ASN A 461 -24.03 -14.70 41.36
C ASN A 461 -24.93 -15.96 41.24
N GLN A 462 -25.04 -16.57 40.05
CA GLN A 462 -25.89 -17.75 39.80
C GLN A 462 -25.11 -19.02 39.43
N THR A 463 -23.78 -19.02 39.60
CA THR A 463 -22.90 -20.11 39.18
C THR A 463 -22.80 -21.21 40.25
N ILE A 464 -22.95 -22.47 39.84
CA ILE A 464 -22.71 -23.67 40.66
C ILE A 464 -21.43 -24.33 40.12
N ASP A 465 -20.46 -24.52 41.02
CA ASP A 465 -19.21 -25.30 40.88
C ASP A 465 -18.36 -24.96 39.64
N VAL A 466 -17.48 -23.97 39.78
CA VAL A 466 -16.62 -23.47 38.69
C VAL A 466 -15.35 -24.32 38.59
N ASP A 467 -15.44 -25.45 37.90
CA ASP A 467 -14.28 -26.27 37.50
C ASP A 467 -13.44 -25.59 36.37
N SER A 468 -13.50 -24.25 36.31
CA SER A 468 -13.14 -23.39 35.17
C SER A 468 -12.06 -22.35 35.49
N GLU A 469 -11.32 -22.52 36.58
CA GLU A 469 -10.17 -21.65 36.87
C GLU A 469 -9.08 -21.88 35.82
N ILE A 470 -8.82 -20.86 35.01
CA ILE A 470 -7.84 -20.90 33.93
C ILE A 470 -6.82 -19.82 34.21
N MET A 471 -5.56 -20.23 34.24
CA MET A 471 -4.42 -19.35 34.40
C MET A 471 -4.20 -18.54 33.12
N THR A 472 -3.74 -17.29 33.24
CA THR A 472 -3.39 -16.44 32.09
C THR A 472 -2.33 -17.10 31.20
N SER A 473 -1.42 -17.90 31.76
CA SER A 473 -0.45 -18.73 31.01
C SER A 473 -1.14 -19.76 30.11
N SER A 474 -2.15 -20.46 30.63
CA SER A 474 -2.92 -21.45 29.87
C SER A 474 -3.72 -20.79 28.75
N LEU A 475 -4.33 -19.63 28.99
CA LEU A 475 -5.01 -18.85 27.95
C LEU A 475 -4.03 -18.43 26.86
N LEU A 476 -2.87 -17.88 27.23
CA LEU A 476 -1.82 -17.46 26.31
C LEU A 476 -1.39 -18.60 25.37
N GLU A 477 -1.14 -19.79 25.92
CA GLU A 477 -0.77 -20.96 25.12
C GLU A 477 -1.87 -21.38 24.15
N GLN A 478 -3.14 -21.37 24.59
CA GLN A 478 -4.28 -21.75 23.75
C GLN A 478 -4.51 -20.75 22.60
N ILE A 479 -4.43 -19.45 22.87
CA ILE A 479 -4.66 -18.43 21.84
C ILE A 479 -3.48 -18.30 20.88
N ALA A 480 -2.26 -18.66 21.29
CA ALA A 480 -1.07 -18.63 20.43
C ALA A 480 -0.96 -19.85 19.48
N LEU A 481 -1.77 -20.90 19.64
CA LEU A 481 -1.76 -22.10 18.78
C LEU A 481 -1.77 -21.84 17.26
N PRO A 482 -2.46 -20.82 16.71
CA PRO A 482 -2.46 -20.54 15.27
C PRO A 482 -1.06 -20.37 14.69
N PHE A 483 -0.17 -19.70 15.44
CA PHE A 483 1.20 -19.40 15.01
C PHE A 483 2.06 -20.64 14.76
N LYS A 484 1.69 -21.82 15.26
CA LYS A 484 2.41 -23.08 14.97
C LYS A 484 2.28 -23.52 13.52
N LYS A 485 1.20 -23.11 12.84
CA LYS A 485 0.81 -23.61 11.52
C LYS A 485 0.75 -22.52 10.44
N LEU A 486 0.76 -21.24 10.82
CA LEU A 486 0.82 -20.12 9.88
C LEU A 486 2.14 -20.09 9.09
N THR A 487 2.04 -19.62 7.85
CA THR A 487 3.16 -19.41 6.94
C THR A 487 3.58 -17.95 7.02
N TYR A 488 4.89 -17.68 6.95
CA TYR A 488 5.42 -16.35 7.15
C TYR A 488 6.68 -16.09 6.32
N ILE A 489 6.94 -14.81 6.06
CA ILE A 489 8.18 -14.31 5.47
C ILE A 489 9.10 -13.85 6.60
N TYR A 490 10.26 -14.50 6.74
CA TYR A 490 11.16 -14.23 7.86
C TYR A 490 11.74 -12.81 7.84
N SER A 491 12.10 -12.30 6.67
CA SER A 491 12.64 -10.94 6.53
C SER A 491 11.65 -9.88 7.00
N THR A 492 10.37 -10.01 6.63
CA THR A 492 9.31 -9.10 7.06
C THR A 492 9.12 -9.13 8.57
N ILE A 493 9.07 -10.32 9.20
CA ILE A 493 8.96 -10.40 10.65
C ILE A 493 10.21 -9.83 11.34
N LEU A 494 11.40 -10.09 10.80
CA LEU A 494 12.66 -9.57 11.32
C LEU A 494 12.68 -8.04 11.31
N SER A 495 12.32 -7.41 10.19
CA SER A 495 12.25 -5.94 10.12
C SER A 495 11.17 -5.39 11.05
N THR A 496 9.95 -5.93 11.00
CA THR A 496 8.83 -5.43 11.81
C THR A 496 9.12 -5.52 13.30
N VAL A 497 9.73 -6.60 13.79
CA VAL A 497 10.04 -6.74 15.22
C VAL A 497 11.26 -5.91 15.61
N SER A 498 12.30 -5.88 14.79
CA SER A 498 13.52 -5.12 15.11
C SER A 498 13.30 -3.61 15.10
N GLU A 499 12.39 -3.10 14.26
CA GLU A 499 12.06 -1.68 14.18
C GLU A 499 11.12 -1.21 15.30
N ASN A 500 10.35 -2.11 15.91
CA ASN A 500 9.31 -1.76 16.89
C ASN A 500 9.62 -2.20 18.34
N LEU A 501 10.65 -3.02 18.58
CA LEU A 501 11.11 -3.37 19.92
C LEU A 501 12.36 -2.58 20.32
N ASN A 502 12.27 -1.91 21.46
CA ASN A 502 13.35 -1.09 22.00
C ASN A 502 14.24 -1.83 23.00
N ASP A 503 13.78 -2.91 23.67
CA ASP A 503 14.59 -3.64 24.65
C ASP A 503 14.84 -5.10 24.22
N TRP A 504 16.09 -5.38 23.86
CA TRP A 504 16.53 -6.72 23.50
C TRP A 504 16.61 -7.65 24.71
N LYS A 505 16.85 -7.14 25.93
CA LYS A 505 16.94 -7.94 27.15
C LYS A 505 15.57 -8.47 27.53
N ALA A 506 14.57 -7.59 27.52
CA ALA A 506 13.18 -7.98 27.73
C ALA A 506 12.75 -9.09 26.75
N LEU A 507 13.15 -8.99 25.47
CA LEU A 507 12.90 -10.05 24.49
C LEU A 507 13.64 -11.36 24.81
N ALA A 508 14.92 -11.31 25.17
CA ALA A 508 15.72 -12.48 25.53
C ALA A 508 15.15 -13.18 26.78
N ASP A 509 14.76 -12.41 27.78
CA ASP A 509 14.19 -12.88 29.05
C ASP A 509 12.81 -13.52 28.80
N ALA A 510 11.96 -12.88 27.99
CA ALA A 510 10.66 -13.42 27.60
C ALA A 510 10.77 -14.73 26.79
N LEU A 511 11.83 -14.88 25.98
CA LEU A 511 12.18 -16.10 25.25
C LEU A 511 12.90 -17.15 26.12
N GLN A 512 13.18 -16.85 27.39
CA GLN A 512 13.91 -17.71 28.33
C GLN A 512 15.31 -18.09 27.82
N PHE A 513 16.01 -17.16 27.17
CA PHE A 513 17.41 -17.35 26.79
C PHE A 513 18.33 -17.05 27.99
N SER A 514 18.29 -17.92 28.99
CA SER A 514 19.09 -17.82 30.22
C SER A 514 20.61 -17.94 30.01
N ASP A 515 21.04 -18.60 28.92
CA ASP A 515 22.44 -18.96 28.67
C ASP A 515 23.10 -18.21 27.50
N LEU A 516 22.46 -17.16 26.95
CA LEU A 516 23.17 -16.26 26.04
C LEU A 516 24.21 -15.52 26.87
N SER A 517 25.45 -16.02 26.85
CA SER A 517 26.53 -15.42 27.61
C SER A 517 26.55 -13.93 27.30
N ARG A 518 26.53 -13.09 28.34
CA ARG A 518 26.71 -11.63 28.18
C ARG A 518 27.96 -11.31 27.34
N TYR A 519 28.91 -12.26 27.26
CA TYR A 519 30.11 -12.22 26.44
C TYR A 519 29.87 -12.33 24.93
N ASP A 520 28.94 -13.17 24.44
CA ASP A 520 28.70 -13.32 22.99
C ASP A 520 28.14 -12.03 22.36
N LEU A 521 27.26 -11.33 23.08
CA LEU A 521 26.64 -10.08 22.63
C LEU A 521 27.53 -8.84 22.89
N ASN A 522 28.39 -8.87 23.91
CA ASN A 522 29.36 -7.79 24.14
C ASN A 522 30.61 -7.93 23.24
N ALA A 523 30.91 -9.11 22.71
CA ALA A 523 31.99 -9.33 21.74
C ALA A 523 31.62 -8.85 20.32
N LEU A 524 30.34 -8.92 19.95
CA LEU A 524 29.77 -8.21 18.81
C LEU A 524 29.70 -6.73 19.16
N GLN A 525 30.62 -5.89 18.66
CA GLN A 525 30.60 -4.42 18.85
C GLN A 525 29.37 -3.76 18.18
N VAL A 526 28.18 -4.08 18.66
CA VAL A 526 26.89 -3.67 18.12
C VAL A 526 26.28 -2.69 19.12
N GLU A 527 26.31 -1.40 18.79
CA GLU A 527 25.89 -0.33 19.70
C GLU A 527 24.36 -0.09 19.66
N LYS A 528 23.68 -0.49 18.58
CA LYS A 528 22.26 -0.17 18.34
C LYS A 528 21.33 -1.30 18.81
N GLU A 529 20.24 -0.95 19.50
CA GLU A 529 19.32 -1.92 20.11
C GLU A 529 18.58 -2.80 19.09
N PHE A 530 18.13 -2.25 17.96
CA PHE A 530 17.47 -3.03 16.90
C PHE A 530 18.38 -4.13 16.32
N GLU A 531 19.71 -3.91 16.27
CA GLU A 531 20.67 -4.89 15.77
C GLU A 531 20.83 -6.05 16.78
N LYS A 532 20.73 -5.75 18.08
CA LYS A 532 20.71 -6.77 19.15
C LYS A 532 19.41 -7.58 19.12
N VAL A 533 18.27 -6.92 18.91
CA VAL A 533 16.97 -7.60 18.68
C VAL A 533 17.06 -8.52 17.46
N ALA A 534 17.59 -8.03 16.34
CA ALA A 534 17.76 -8.82 15.12
C ALA A 534 18.67 -10.04 15.32
N TYR A 535 19.73 -9.90 16.13
CA TYR A 535 20.60 -11.01 16.52
C TYR A 535 19.86 -12.07 17.33
N ILE A 536 19.06 -11.66 18.33
CA ILE A 536 18.25 -12.58 19.14
C ILE A 536 17.23 -13.31 18.27
N MET A 537 16.58 -12.61 17.35
CA MET A 537 15.65 -13.23 16.40
C MET A 537 16.35 -14.25 15.49
N LYS A 538 17.57 -13.96 15.03
CA LYS A 538 18.38 -14.91 14.26
C LYS A 538 18.72 -16.14 15.10
N LYS A 539 19.11 -15.96 16.37
CA LYS A 539 19.37 -17.06 17.31
C LYS A 539 18.13 -17.90 17.59
N LEU A 540 16.97 -17.26 17.81
CA LEU A 540 15.69 -17.94 17.95
C LEU A 540 15.36 -18.78 16.71
N LYS A 541 15.61 -18.25 15.51
CA LYS A 541 15.44 -18.99 14.25
C LYS A 541 16.37 -20.19 14.17
N GLU A 542 17.64 -20.05 14.55
CA GLU A 542 18.63 -21.15 14.59
C GLU A 542 18.16 -22.26 15.56
N ILE A 543 17.75 -21.90 16.77
CA ILE A 543 17.24 -22.85 17.79
C ILE A 543 15.97 -23.56 17.31
N CYS A 544 15.03 -22.82 16.72
CA CYS A 544 13.81 -23.43 16.17
C CYS A 544 14.10 -24.30 14.93
N HIS A 545 15.20 -24.06 14.22
CA HIS A 545 15.60 -24.87 13.09
C HIS A 545 16.21 -26.20 13.55
N THR A 546 17.06 -26.17 14.59
CA THR A 546 17.65 -27.38 15.19
C THR A 546 16.59 -28.22 15.90
N GLN A 547 15.61 -27.59 16.55
CA GLN A 547 14.51 -28.25 17.28
C GLN A 547 13.17 -28.21 16.53
N ARG A 548 13.18 -28.52 15.22
CA ARG A 548 12.01 -28.34 14.32
C ARG A 548 10.77 -29.17 14.70
N SER A 549 10.94 -30.27 15.44
CA SER A 549 9.84 -31.14 15.88
C SER A 549 9.06 -30.57 17.07
N THR A 550 9.70 -29.77 17.92
CA THR A 550 9.12 -29.28 19.18
C THR A 550 8.87 -27.78 19.19
N ARG A 551 9.75 -26.97 18.58
CA ARG A 551 9.66 -25.50 18.62
C ARG A 551 9.31 -24.91 17.26
N ARG A 552 8.46 -23.87 17.26
CA ARG A 552 8.05 -23.13 16.05
C ARG A 552 8.37 -21.66 16.24
N PHE A 553 9.23 -21.12 15.38
CA PHE A 553 9.71 -19.74 15.47
C PHE A 553 8.61 -18.70 15.69
N LEU A 554 7.57 -18.72 14.86
CA LEU A 554 6.48 -17.74 14.93
C LEU A 554 5.66 -17.88 16.23
N TYR A 555 5.52 -19.12 16.74
CA TYR A 555 4.85 -19.38 18.02
C TYR A 555 5.66 -18.83 19.19
N GLU A 556 6.94 -19.21 19.30
CA GLU A 556 7.81 -18.75 20.39
C GLU A 556 7.92 -17.22 20.42
N LEU A 557 8.09 -16.61 19.25
CA LEU A 557 8.14 -15.15 19.12
C LEU A 557 6.84 -14.49 19.56
N SER A 558 5.69 -14.99 19.09
CA SER A 558 4.39 -14.37 19.42
C SER A 558 4.05 -14.51 20.90
N VAL A 559 4.39 -15.66 21.52
CA VAL A 559 4.25 -15.87 22.96
C VAL A 559 5.12 -14.87 23.74
N ALA A 560 6.38 -14.67 23.34
CA ALA A 560 7.26 -13.70 23.98
C ALA A 560 6.73 -12.26 23.84
N LEU A 561 6.28 -11.87 22.64
CA LEU A 561 5.71 -10.54 22.41
C LEU A 561 4.42 -10.30 23.22
N LEU A 562 3.56 -11.32 23.35
CA LEU A 562 2.36 -11.24 24.19
C LEU A 562 2.69 -11.11 25.68
N LYS A 563 3.78 -11.74 26.15
CA LYS A 563 4.28 -11.57 27.53
C LYS A 563 4.87 -10.19 27.79
N LEU A 564 5.34 -9.49 26.75
CA LEU A 564 5.86 -8.13 26.82
C LEU A 564 4.78 -7.06 26.59
N ASP A 565 3.50 -7.43 26.57
CA ASP A 565 2.38 -6.54 26.23
C ASP A 565 2.50 -5.84 24.85
N CYS A 566 3.24 -6.45 23.92
CA CYS A 566 3.43 -5.93 22.56
C CYS A 566 2.24 -6.32 21.66
N GLN A 567 1.00 -6.14 22.12
CA GLN A 567 -0.19 -6.65 21.44
C GLN A 567 -0.40 -6.02 20.05
N GLY A 568 -0.14 -4.71 19.90
CA GLY A 568 -0.22 -4.05 18.58
C GLY A 568 0.77 -4.64 17.56
N LEU A 569 1.96 -5.04 18.00
CA LEU A 569 2.96 -5.70 17.15
C LEU A 569 2.51 -7.11 16.77
N VAL A 570 1.93 -7.85 17.71
CA VAL A 570 1.36 -9.19 17.46
C VAL A 570 0.16 -9.11 16.49
N ALA A 571 -0.68 -8.07 16.61
CA ALA A 571 -1.80 -7.81 15.72
C ALA A 571 -1.34 -7.58 14.25
N ARG A 572 -0.26 -6.81 14.05
CA ARG A 572 0.35 -6.64 12.72
C ARG A 572 0.95 -7.94 12.18
N ILE A 573 1.68 -8.69 13.02
CA ILE A 573 2.27 -9.98 12.63
C ILE A 573 1.18 -10.98 12.24
N ILE A 574 0.07 -11.08 13.00
CA ILE A 574 -1.02 -12.01 12.65
C ILE A 574 -1.71 -11.59 11.36
N GLN A 575 -1.93 -10.30 11.12
CA GLN A 575 -2.48 -9.78 9.86
C GLN A 575 -1.61 -10.18 8.66
N ASP A 576 -0.32 -9.85 8.67
CA ASP A 576 0.60 -10.15 7.57
C ASP A 576 0.72 -11.66 7.32
N THR A 577 0.80 -12.44 8.40
CA THR A 577 0.96 -13.90 8.29
C THR A 577 -0.32 -14.60 7.86
N VAL A 578 -1.51 -14.12 8.27
CA VAL A 578 -2.79 -14.65 7.79
C VAL A 578 -2.99 -14.33 6.31
N ILE A 579 -2.68 -13.10 5.87
CA ILE A 579 -2.74 -12.71 4.45
C ILE A 579 -1.83 -13.61 3.61
N PHE A 580 -0.57 -13.73 4.01
CA PHE A 580 0.40 -14.57 3.29
C PHE A 580 0.00 -16.05 3.29
N THR A 581 -0.46 -16.57 4.43
CA THR A 581 -0.92 -17.96 4.52
C THR A 581 -2.16 -18.18 3.65
N ALA A 582 -3.11 -17.24 3.62
CA ALA A 582 -4.30 -17.33 2.78
C ALA A 582 -3.91 -17.38 1.31
N ALA A 583 -3.03 -16.50 0.85
CA ALA A 583 -2.53 -16.49 -0.51
C ALA A 583 -1.90 -17.83 -0.91
N VAL A 584 -1.03 -18.38 -0.05
CA VAL A 584 -0.36 -19.68 -0.27
C VAL A 584 -1.37 -20.84 -0.28
N LYS A 585 -2.37 -20.82 0.59
CA LYS A 585 -3.38 -21.89 0.70
C LYS A 585 -4.41 -21.85 -0.41
N LEU A 586 -4.76 -20.67 -0.89
CA LEU A 586 -5.74 -20.49 -1.97
C LEU A 586 -5.18 -20.98 -3.30
N GLY A 587 -3.91 -20.66 -3.61
CA GLY A 587 -3.34 -20.92 -4.93
C GLY A 587 -4.31 -20.49 -6.01
N LYS A 588 -4.59 -21.36 -7.00
CA LYS A 588 -5.55 -21.10 -8.10
C LYS A 588 -6.98 -20.68 -7.69
N ASN A 589 -7.42 -21.01 -6.46
CA ASN A 589 -8.77 -20.67 -5.99
C ASN A 589 -8.90 -19.21 -5.53
N TRP A 590 -7.81 -18.44 -5.56
CA TRP A 590 -7.81 -17.02 -5.19
C TRP A 590 -8.76 -16.18 -6.07
N ARG A 591 -8.96 -16.55 -7.34
CA ARG A 591 -9.89 -15.89 -8.27
C ARG A 591 -11.33 -15.88 -7.74
N GLU A 592 -11.78 -17.01 -7.19
CA GLU A 592 -13.11 -17.12 -6.58
C GLU A 592 -13.22 -16.23 -5.34
N LEU A 593 -12.15 -16.15 -4.55
CA LEU A 593 -12.12 -15.27 -3.38
C LEU A 593 -12.16 -13.79 -3.80
N ALA A 594 -11.42 -13.41 -4.83
CA ALA A 594 -11.41 -12.07 -5.39
C ALA A 594 -12.78 -11.62 -5.89
N GLU A 595 -13.50 -12.50 -6.59
CA GLU A 595 -14.90 -12.28 -7.00
C GLU A 595 -15.82 -12.07 -5.78
N LYS A 596 -15.59 -12.79 -4.68
CA LYS A 596 -16.43 -12.70 -3.46
C LYS A 596 -16.13 -11.51 -2.56
N LEU A 597 -14.85 -11.17 -2.39
CA LEU A 597 -14.40 -10.09 -1.51
C LEU A 597 -14.55 -8.72 -2.15
N ALA A 598 -14.16 -8.60 -3.42
CA ALA A 598 -14.04 -7.31 -4.09
C ALA A 598 -14.85 -7.23 -5.41
N ARG A 599 -15.62 -8.27 -5.76
CA ARG A 599 -16.40 -8.34 -7.00
C ARG A 599 -15.56 -8.05 -8.25
N LEU A 600 -14.29 -8.47 -8.22
CA LEU A 600 -13.38 -8.24 -9.33
C LEU A 600 -13.88 -8.92 -10.60
N THR A 601 -13.82 -8.19 -11.71
CA THR A 601 -14.10 -8.73 -13.04
C THR A 601 -12.95 -9.63 -13.50
N LYS A 602 -13.20 -10.49 -14.49
CA LYS A 602 -12.16 -11.33 -15.09
C LYS A 602 -10.95 -10.50 -15.58
N GLN A 603 -11.20 -9.35 -16.18
CA GLN A 603 -10.13 -8.45 -16.65
C GLN A 603 -9.26 -7.91 -15.51
N GLN A 604 -9.86 -7.60 -14.35
CA GLN A 604 -9.12 -7.16 -13.17
C GLN A 604 -8.31 -8.31 -12.55
N ILE A 605 -8.87 -9.52 -12.52
CA ILE A 605 -8.16 -10.73 -12.08
C ILE A 605 -6.95 -10.99 -12.97
N ASP A 606 -7.12 -10.90 -14.29
CA ASP A 606 -6.04 -11.08 -15.26
C ASP A 606 -4.95 -10.01 -15.09
N ALA A 607 -5.30 -8.77 -14.71
CA ALA A 607 -4.33 -7.72 -14.42
C ALA A 607 -3.44 -8.04 -13.21
N TYR A 608 -3.93 -8.77 -12.20
CA TYR A 608 -3.11 -9.28 -11.09
C TYR A 608 -2.25 -10.48 -11.50
N GLU A 609 -2.65 -11.27 -12.50
CA GLU A 609 -1.86 -12.40 -13.01
C GLU A 609 -0.79 -11.98 -14.04
N THR A 610 -1.05 -10.88 -14.74
CA THR A 610 -0.22 -10.36 -15.83
C THR A 610 1.28 -10.25 -15.47
N PRO A 611 1.64 -9.69 -14.29
CA PRO A 611 3.05 -9.55 -13.88
C PRO A 611 3.75 -10.88 -13.56
N HIS A 612 2.98 -11.94 -13.34
CA HIS A 612 3.47 -13.25 -12.89
C HIS A 612 3.45 -14.30 -14.00
N HIS A 613 3.08 -13.95 -15.23
CA HIS A 613 3.12 -14.88 -16.36
C HIS A 613 4.54 -15.35 -16.62
N SER A 614 4.65 -16.65 -16.85
CA SER A 614 5.88 -17.25 -17.39
C SER A 614 6.02 -16.91 -18.89
N LYS A 615 7.15 -17.30 -19.49
CA LYS A 615 7.43 -17.07 -20.92
C LYS A 615 6.38 -17.64 -21.88
N SER A 616 5.52 -18.56 -21.40
CA SER A 616 4.41 -19.14 -22.17
C SER A 616 3.09 -18.36 -22.05
N GLY A 617 3.04 -17.25 -21.31
CA GLY A 617 1.81 -16.46 -21.14
C GLY A 617 0.83 -17.05 -20.12
N GLU A 618 1.26 -17.98 -19.27
CA GLU A 618 0.45 -18.53 -18.16
C GLU A 618 1.23 -18.45 -16.84
N VAL A 619 0.50 -18.25 -15.74
CA VAL A 619 1.07 -18.33 -14.39
C VAL A 619 1.13 -19.81 -13.99
N ALA A 620 2.30 -20.30 -13.59
CA ALA A 620 2.41 -21.67 -13.11
C ALA A 620 1.49 -21.89 -11.89
N PRO A 621 0.78 -23.04 -11.78
CA PRO A 621 -0.14 -23.31 -10.66
C PRO A 621 0.52 -23.16 -9.29
N GLU A 622 1.82 -23.45 -9.21
CA GLU A 622 2.65 -23.35 -8.02
C GLU A 622 2.99 -21.90 -7.63
N MET A 623 2.89 -20.96 -8.57
CA MET A 623 3.16 -19.53 -8.41
C MET A 623 1.90 -18.69 -8.22
N MET A 624 0.71 -19.30 -8.29
CA MET A 624 -0.58 -18.62 -8.11
C MET A 624 -0.75 -17.92 -6.76
N TRP A 625 0.09 -18.25 -5.77
CA TRP A 625 0.09 -17.55 -4.49
C TRP A 625 0.59 -16.10 -4.61
N LYS A 626 1.36 -15.74 -5.65
CA LYS A 626 1.88 -14.38 -5.82
C LYS A 626 0.78 -13.40 -6.24
N PRO A 627 0.02 -13.62 -7.32
CA PRO A 627 -1.18 -12.82 -7.61
C PRO A 627 -2.17 -12.79 -6.44
N ALA A 628 -2.37 -13.93 -5.76
CA ALA A 628 -3.25 -14.02 -4.60
C ALA A 628 -2.77 -13.14 -3.44
N TYR A 629 -1.46 -13.10 -3.20
CA TYR A 629 -0.87 -12.27 -2.15
C TYR A 629 -0.98 -10.78 -2.50
N ASP A 630 -0.69 -10.40 -3.74
CA ASP A 630 -0.81 -9.02 -4.20
C ASP A 630 -2.24 -8.52 -4.04
N PHE A 631 -3.23 -9.31 -4.49
CA PHE A 631 -4.64 -9.01 -4.30
C PHE A 631 -4.99 -8.85 -2.81
N LEU A 632 -4.69 -9.85 -1.97
CA LEU A 632 -5.06 -9.82 -0.56
C LEU A 632 -4.34 -8.71 0.21
N TYR A 633 -3.10 -8.40 -0.13
CA TYR A 633 -2.36 -7.28 0.43
C TYR A 633 -3.05 -5.96 0.10
N THR A 634 -3.37 -5.72 -1.19
CA THR A 634 -4.12 -4.52 -1.60
C THR A 634 -5.50 -4.42 -0.95
N TRP A 635 -6.23 -5.54 -0.87
CA TRP A 635 -7.54 -5.61 -0.25
C TRP A 635 -7.48 -5.30 1.25
N SER A 636 -6.48 -5.85 1.95
CA SER A 636 -6.31 -5.63 3.39
C SER A 636 -5.90 -4.20 3.74
N ALA A 637 -5.23 -3.48 2.83
CA ALA A 637 -4.79 -2.11 3.05
C ALA A 637 -5.97 -1.14 3.24
N HIS A 638 -7.16 -1.47 2.71
CA HIS A 638 -8.37 -0.67 2.90
C HIS A 638 -8.87 -0.63 4.35
N TYR A 639 -8.44 -1.57 5.21
CA TYR A 639 -8.88 -1.65 6.61
C TYR A 639 -7.99 -0.82 7.56
N GLY A 640 -6.85 -0.31 7.10
CA GLY A 640 -5.91 0.43 7.95
C GLY A 640 -5.50 -0.36 9.19
N ASP A 641 -5.72 0.20 10.37
CA ASP A 641 -5.43 -0.43 11.67
C ASP A 641 -6.54 -1.39 12.16
N SER A 642 -7.63 -1.58 11.40
CA SER A 642 -8.79 -2.42 11.80
C SER A 642 -8.56 -3.91 11.49
N TYR A 643 -7.58 -4.52 12.17
CA TYR A 643 -7.21 -5.93 11.96
C TYR A 643 -8.32 -6.94 12.34
N ARG A 644 -9.20 -6.59 13.28
CA ARG A 644 -10.38 -7.39 13.67
C ARG A 644 -11.35 -7.60 12.52
N ASP A 645 -11.77 -6.50 11.89
CA ASP A 645 -12.73 -6.50 10.80
C ASP A 645 -12.15 -7.19 9.56
N MET A 646 -10.88 -6.92 9.25
CA MET A 646 -10.19 -7.57 8.13
C MET A 646 -10.16 -9.10 8.31
N LEU A 647 -9.78 -9.60 9.48
CA LEU A 647 -9.77 -11.06 9.74
C LEU A 647 -11.19 -11.65 9.70
N GLN A 648 -12.19 -10.90 10.17
CA GLN A 648 -13.59 -11.34 10.21
C GLN A 648 -14.18 -11.43 8.80
N ASP A 649 -13.93 -10.45 7.94
CA ASP A 649 -14.41 -10.43 6.55
C ASP A 649 -13.67 -11.46 5.69
N LEU A 650 -12.35 -11.61 5.87
CA LEU A 650 -11.58 -12.67 5.22
C LEU A 650 -12.10 -14.05 5.61
N HIS A 651 -12.36 -14.28 6.89
CA HIS A 651 -12.91 -15.55 7.39
C HIS A 651 -14.26 -15.86 6.76
N ILE A 652 -15.20 -14.90 6.75
CA ILE A 652 -16.53 -15.06 6.14
C ILE A 652 -16.41 -15.36 4.65
N ALA A 653 -15.53 -14.68 3.92
CA ALA A 653 -15.38 -14.88 2.50
C ALA A 653 -14.82 -16.27 2.16
N LEU A 654 -13.84 -16.74 2.93
CA LEU A 654 -13.28 -18.08 2.80
C LEU A 654 -14.30 -19.17 3.18
N ASP A 655 -15.17 -18.91 4.15
CA ASP A 655 -16.30 -19.75 4.52
C ASP A 655 -17.34 -19.85 3.40
N LYS A 656 -17.58 -18.75 2.66
CA LYS A 656 -18.54 -18.67 1.54
C LYS A 656 -18.05 -19.34 0.26
N MET A 657 -16.78 -19.76 0.16
CA MET A 657 -16.23 -20.41 -1.03
C MET A 657 -16.94 -21.72 -1.38
N LYS A 658 -16.95 -22.10 -2.67
CA LYS A 658 -17.52 -23.37 -3.18
C LYS A 658 -16.95 -24.57 -2.41
N ASN A 659 -15.64 -24.52 -2.16
CA ASN A 659 -14.94 -25.39 -1.22
C ASN A 659 -14.46 -24.56 -0.03
N PRO A 660 -15.17 -24.56 1.11
CA PRO A 660 -14.83 -23.73 2.26
C PRO A 660 -13.43 -24.04 2.79
N MET A 661 -12.49 -23.13 2.57
CA MET A 661 -11.09 -23.33 2.97
C MET A 661 -10.94 -23.37 4.48
N THR A 662 -11.80 -22.67 5.21
CA THR A 662 -11.92 -22.66 6.68
C THR A 662 -12.23 -24.03 7.29
N LYS A 663 -12.81 -24.98 6.52
CA LYS A 663 -13.01 -26.37 7.00
C LYS A 663 -11.71 -27.14 7.09
N GLN A 664 -10.75 -26.82 6.22
CA GLN A 664 -9.43 -27.45 6.11
C GLN A 664 -8.33 -26.64 6.80
N TRP A 665 -8.48 -25.32 6.85
CA TRP A 665 -7.55 -24.34 7.41
C TRP A 665 -8.23 -23.59 8.56
N ARG A 666 -8.24 -24.23 9.73
CA ARG A 666 -8.92 -23.77 10.95
C ARG A 666 -8.12 -22.71 11.71
N GLU A 667 -6.88 -22.49 11.33
CA GLU A 667 -5.96 -21.55 11.96
C GLU A 667 -6.40 -20.10 11.82
N ILE A 668 -7.19 -19.75 10.79
CA ILE A 668 -7.84 -18.42 10.71
C ILE A 668 -8.88 -18.26 11.81
N THR A 669 -9.63 -19.33 12.12
CA THR A 669 -10.58 -19.30 13.23
C THR A 669 -9.84 -19.11 14.55
N GLY A 670 -8.68 -19.76 14.69
CA GLY A 670 -7.78 -19.51 15.81
C GLY A 670 -7.21 -18.09 15.84
N ALA A 671 -6.87 -17.48 14.71
CA ALA A 671 -6.40 -16.09 14.62
C ALA A 671 -7.49 -15.10 15.05
N LEU A 672 -8.75 -15.36 14.68
CA LEU A 672 -9.90 -14.61 15.18
C LEU A 672 -10.07 -14.74 16.69
N ILE A 673 -9.96 -15.96 17.22
CA ILE A 673 -10.00 -16.19 18.68
C ILE A 673 -8.88 -15.43 19.37
N LEU A 674 -7.65 -15.50 18.86
CA LEU A 674 -6.51 -14.78 19.40
C LEU A 674 -6.84 -13.30 19.56
N VAL A 675 -7.23 -12.65 18.46
CA VAL A 675 -7.50 -11.22 18.41
C VAL A 675 -8.63 -10.80 19.34
N ASN A 676 -9.70 -11.59 19.45
CA ASN A 676 -10.81 -11.33 20.39
C ASN A 676 -10.41 -11.55 21.87
N CYS A 677 -9.36 -12.33 22.14
CA CYS A 677 -8.87 -12.60 23.49
C CYS A 677 -7.73 -11.67 23.94
N MET A 678 -7.12 -10.87 23.05
CA MET A 678 -5.92 -10.09 23.40
C MET A 678 -6.20 -9.07 24.51
N GLU A 679 -7.34 -8.37 24.46
CA GLU A 679 -7.75 -7.41 25.50
C GLU A 679 -8.03 -8.09 26.85
N VAL A 680 -8.68 -9.25 26.83
CA VAL A 680 -8.94 -10.03 28.06
C VAL A 680 -7.63 -10.51 28.68
N LEU A 681 -6.69 -10.98 27.84
CA LEU A 681 -5.36 -11.35 28.28
C LEU A 681 -4.62 -10.14 28.87
N ARG A 682 -4.71 -8.97 28.22
CA ARG A 682 -4.08 -7.73 28.69
C ARG A 682 -4.55 -7.35 30.08
N ALA A 683 -5.86 -7.25 30.25
CA ALA A 683 -6.51 -6.82 31.48
C ALA A 683 -6.26 -7.79 32.65
N SER A 684 -6.05 -9.08 32.36
CA SER A 684 -5.85 -10.11 33.38
C SER A 684 -4.39 -10.35 33.74
N ALA A 685 -3.47 -10.26 32.76
CA ALA A 685 -2.06 -10.63 32.93
C ALA A 685 -1.14 -9.47 33.34
N PHE A 686 -1.57 -8.21 33.13
CA PHE A 686 -0.81 -7.02 33.50
C PHE A 686 -1.63 -6.19 34.50
N SER A 687 -1.05 -5.87 35.66
CA SER A 687 -1.68 -5.00 36.66
C SER A 687 -1.54 -3.54 36.27
N MET A 688 -2.62 -2.76 36.35
CA MET A 688 -2.63 -1.29 36.18
C MET A 688 -1.87 -0.51 37.29
N LEU A 689 -1.04 -1.19 38.10
CA LEU A 689 -0.43 -0.64 39.32
C LEU A 689 1.09 -0.48 39.26
N ASP A 690 1.73 -0.67 38.10
CA ASP A 690 3.18 -0.43 37.94
C ASP A 690 3.46 0.93 37.24
N GLU A 691 2.69 1.97 37.57
CA GLU A 691 3.02 3.38 37.30
C GLU A 691 3.25 4.14 38.64
N GLU A 692 4.27 3.71 39.39
CA GLU A 692 5.00 4.58 40.35
C GLU A 692 6.49 4.65 39.98
#